data_AF-A0AAN6IRQ4-F1
#
_entry.id   AF-A0AAN6IRQ4-F1
#
_cell.length_a   1.000
_cell.length_b   1.000
_cell.length_c   1.000
_cell.angle_alpha   90.00
_cell.angle_beta   90.00
_cell.angle_gamma   90.00
#
_symmetry.space_group_name_H-M   'P 1'
#
loop_
_entity.id
_entity.type
_entity.pdbx_description
1 polymer ?
#
loop_
_entity_poly.entity_id
_entity_poly.type
_entity_poly.pdbx_seq_one_letter_code
_entity_poly.pdbx_strand_id
1 'polypeptide(L)'
;MSALPSSGQGDMTAQSSNGSRYPYPIPTLQGPQPSADTSMKDTDTPDAFVGVEDRFKVETSEEEEYEDSLLSDTASELDDTVPKPPRGLPVAQLPTGLCYDDRMRYHAEIAATSGENVHPEDPRRIYYIYKELCEAGLVDDKDCPPMVEVPLKRIEAREATREECLLVHTPEHYDFVKSTADMSDDKLIDLSEDPEMDSIYFNALSFFSSKLSAGAAIETCRAVVSREVKNAIAVIRPPGHHAEVDRTMGFCLFNNVSIASKVCQNDFGEGCRKILIVDWDVHHGNGCQKAFYDNPNVLYISLHVHMNGMFYPSGNEGDMYHCGAGAGLGKNVNIPWPTKGMGDGDYMYAFQHVVMPIATEFDPDFVVVASGFDAAAGDELGGCFVSPPCYAHMTHMLKSLAGGKIAVCLEGGYNFRAISKSALAVTRTLMGEPPDRLVATAATVSAVDTVNKVRNVQSRYWRSIYPKEPVGGIFGGERLHDIIRQWQAAHLYDKYKLTQLHIYRDTISKSFDHQVLATPNFESKKNLVIIFHDSPDLLGVGNGLTTQAKPHDTWMVDGSQSYIRWAVSRGMGVIDVNIPEVITISDPNDPEYNDAEVDYASTATDVARREGEKLAAYLWENYVEPYFRGGIFLIGAGHAFHAIAKLVSENESVYPTLLGIVGFISTEPIRPISNPGSHWVSQWYRDNSLVYVSKVHSLWKKEGKASKRYGNLVRSNGEVLNQMMKVHEQEVFAWMIEKIKENGDDESTEEDEDGEDAEGRDSDGDTIDDPSSSEQQQSSLSAAGGSRIPDRNGNVENGGDVLMTTEQ
;
A
#
# COMPACT_ATOMS: atom_id res chain seq x y z
N MET A 1 -45.51 -41.22 -25.94
CA MET A 1 -46.27 -42.48 -25.89
C MET A 1 -45.26 -43.60 -26.13
N SER A 2 -44.64 -44.12 -25.07
CA SER A 2 -44.94 -45.43 -24.42
C SER A 2 -44.58 -46.62 -25.33
N ALA A 3 -43.80 -47.63 -24.96
CA ALA A 3 -43.19 -48.03 -23.70
C ALA A 3 -42.11 -49.11 -24.02
N LEU A 4 -41.08 -49.23 -23.19
CA LEU A 4 -40.14 -50.36 -23.15
C LEU A 4 -40.24 -51.03 -21.77
N PRO A 5 -40.25 -52.37 -21.68
CA PRO A 5 -40.10 -53.08 -20.41
C PRO A 5 -38.73 -53.78 -20.25
N SER A 6 -38.18 -53.57 -19.04
CA SER A 6 -37.55 -54.52 -18.10
C SER A 6 -36.54 -55.60 -18.57
N SER A 7 -35.36 -55.59 -17.94
CA SER A 7 -34.97 -56.62 -16.96
C SER A 7 -33.81 -56.14 -16.07
N GLY A 8 -33.97 -56.24 -14.74
CA GLY A 8 -32.90 -56.13 -13.72
C GLY A 8 -32.11 -57.45 -13.61
N GLN A 9 -31.10 -57.65 -12.76
CA GLN A 9 -30.60 -57.02 -11.54
C GLN A 9 -29.09 -57.31 -11.42
N GLY A 10 -28.35 -56.49 -10.67
CA GLY A 10 -27.01 -56.83 -10.19
C GLY A 10 -26.35 -55.68 -9.42
N ASP A 11 -26.21 -55.87 -8.10
CA ASP A 11 -25.63 -54.97 -7.09
C ASP A 11 -24.29 -54.32 -7.45
N MET A 12 -24.13 -53.03 -7.13
CA MET A 12 -22.90 -52.50 -6.52
C MET A 12 -23.22 -51.28 -5.63
N THR A 13 -22.89 -51.42 -4.35
CA THR A 13 -22.94 -50.42 -3.29
C THR A 13 -21.92 -49.31 -3.53
N ALA A 14 -22.39 -48.05 -3.60
CA ALA A 14 -21.54 -46.87 -3.69
C ALA A 14 -21.05 -46.45 -2.29
N GLN A 15 -19.73 -46.49 -2.09
CA GLN A 15 -19.06 -45.87 -0.95
C GLN A 15 -18.73 -44.41 -1.27
N SER A 16 -19.23 -43.52 -0.42
CA SER A 16 -18.76 -42.15 -0.24
C SER A 16 -17.34 -42.15 0.33
N SER A 17 -16.42 -41.39 -0.26
CA SER A 17 -15.18 -41.02 0.43
C SER A 17 -14.81 -39.56 0.18
N ASN A 18 -14.94 -38.77 1.25
CA ASN A 18 -14.23 -37.52 1.51
C ASN A 18 -12.72 -37.76 1.46
N GLY A 19 -11.96 -36.77 0.97
CA GLY A 19 -10.50 -36.80 1.12
C GLY A 19 -9.78 -35.66 0.40
N SER A 20 -9.84 -34.45 0.97
CA SER A 20 -8.88 -33.39 0.69
C SER A 20 -7.50 -33.85 1.22
N ARG A 21 -6.48 -33.90 0.36
CA ARG A 21 -5.11 -34.33 0.71
C ARG A 21 -4.15 -33.13 0.72
N TYR A 22 -3.85 -32.64 1.92
CA TYR A 22 -2.56 -32.00 2.21
C TYR A 22 -1.46 -33.08 2.27
N PRO A 23 -0.26 -32.88 1.70
CA PRO A 23 0.86 -33.75 2.00
C PRO A 23 1.61 -33.23 3.24
N TYR A 24 1.99 -34.19 4.09
CA TYR A 24 2.92 -34.15 5.23
C TYR A 24 2.31 -34.22 6.66
N PRO A 25 2.65 -35.27 7.43
CA PRO A 25 2.12 -35.51 8.77
C PRO A 25 2.87 -34.72 9.86
N ILE A 26 2.11 -34.33 10.89
CA ILE A 26 2.56 -33.67 12.11
C ILE A 26 3.45 -34.62 12.95
N PRO A 27 4.60 -34.17 13.50
CA PRO A 27 5.40 -34.97 14.42
C PRO A 27 4.67 -35.18 15.75
N THR A 28 4.57 -36.43 16.20
CA THR A 28 4.09 -36.79 17.54
C THR A 28 5.12 -36.43 18.60
N LEU A 29 4.75 -35.50 19.50
CA LEU A 29 5.48 -35.20 20.72
C LEU A 29 5.52 -36.44 21.63
N GLN A 30 6.72 -37.01 21.85
CA GLN A 30 6.94 -37.99 22.90
C GLN A 30 6.92 -37.28 24.26
N GLY A 31 5.99 -37.70 25.12
CA GLY A 31 5.90 -37.22 26.51
C GLY A 31 7.10 -37.66 27.36
N PRO A 32 7.39 -36.94 28.45
CA PRO A 32 8.56 -37.21 29.28
C PRO A 32 8.38 -38.50 30.09
N GLN A 33 9.41 -39.36 30.11
CA GLN A 33 9.47 -40.49 31.03
C GLN A 33 9.83 -40.03 32.46
N PRO A 34 9.24 -40.66 33.49
CA PRO A 34 9.40 -40.24 34.88
C PRO A 34 10.68 -40.82 35.51
N SER A 35 11.51 -39.97 36.10
CA SER A 35 12.49 -40.39 37.11
C SER A 35 11.83 -40.34 38.48
N ALA A 36 11.80 -41.50 39.15
CA ALA A 36 11.36 -41.66 40.51
C ALA A 36 12.31 -40.97 41.49
N ASP A 37 11.78 -40.12 42.37
CA ASP A 37 12.07 -40.26 43.80
C ASP A 37 10.95 -39.64 44.65
N THR A 38 10.63 -40.34 45.73
CA THR A 38 9.49 -40.10 46.62
C THR A 38 9.99 -39.63 47.98
N SER A 39 9.43 -38.55 48.55
CA SER A 39 8.85 -38.58 49.91
C SER A 39 8.29 -37.21 50.34
N MET A 40 7.14 -37.28 51.01
CA MET A 40 6.45 -36.19 51.69
C MET A 40 7.18 -35.75 52.96
N LYS A 41 7.05 -34.48 53.35
CA LYS A 41 6.52 -34.08 54.68
C LYS A 41 6.39 -32.55 54.84
N ASP A 42 5.15 -32.16 55.12
CA ASP A 42 4.64 -31.14 56.02
C ASP A 42 5.54 -30.06 56.67
N THR A 43 4.89 -28.89 56.78
CA THR A 43 4.87 -27.89 57.87
C THR A 43 5.86 -26.71 57.90
N ASP A 44 5.22 -25.57 58.19
CA ASP A 44 5.68 -24.36 58.89
C ASP A 44 6.21 -23.16 58.08
N THR A 45 5.31 -22.17 57.97
CA THR A 45 5.65 -20.75 57.98
C THR A 45 6.01 -20.32 59.41
N PRO A 46 6.91 -19.35 59.59
CA PRO A 46 6.42 -18.06 60.10
C PRO A 46 7.11 -16.80 59.55
N ASP A 47 6.26 -15.78 59.31
CA ASP A 47 6.37 -14.36 59.68
C ASP A 47 7.73 -13.61 59.71
N ALA A 48 7.76 -12.52 58.92
CA ALA A 48 7.81 -11.11 59.38
C ALA A 48 8.85 -10.19 58.67
N PHE A 49 8.31 -9.29 57.84
CA PHE A 49 8.47 -7.82 57.87
C PHE A 49 9.86 -7.14 58.01
N VAL A 50 10.15 -6.29 57.02
CA VAL A 50 10.49 -4.84 57.06
C VAL A 50 11.68 -4.49 56.15
N GLY A 51 11.49 -3.48 55.27
CA GLY A 51 12.58 -2.57 54.88
C GLY A 51 12.65 -2.20 53.40
N VAL A 52 11.79 -1.29 52.96
CA VAL A 52 11.93 -0.52 51.71
C VAL A 52 12.73 0.74 52.03
N GLU A 53 13.80 0.99 51.26
CA GLU A 53 14.49 2.24 50.93
C GLU A 53 15.79 1.75 50.25
N ASP A 54 16.16 2.08 49.03
CA ASP A 54 16.45 3.42 48.55
C ASP A 54 16.93 3.31 47.08
N ARG A 55 17.01 4.45 46.37
CA ARG A 55 17.65 4.70 45.05
C ARG A 55 16.75 4.81 43.82
N PHE A 56 16.04 5.92 43.77
CA PHE A 56 15.99 6.77 42.59
C PHE A 56 16.74 8.08 42.89
N LYS A 57 17.75 8.43 42.08
CA LYS A 57 18.01 9.83 41.67
C LYS A 57 19.06 9.89 40.56
N VAL A 58 18.64 10.59 39.51
CA VAL A 58 19.38 11.08 38.34
C VAL A 58 19.98 12.46 38.67
N GLU A 59 21.07 12.82 37.98
CA GLU A 59 21.55 14.17 37.56
C GLU A 59 23.09 14.23 37.58
N THR A 60 23.78 14.23 36.42
CA THR A 60 24.24 15.34 35.56
C THR A 60 25.30 16.27 36.18
N SER A 61 26.48 16.36 35.55
CA SER A 61 27.32 17.56 35.32
C SER A 61 28.69 17.14 34.71
N GLU A 62 29.01 17.66 33.51
CA GLU A 62 30.07 18.67 33.20
C GLU A 62 31.49 18.07 33.18
N GLU A 63 32.05 17.85 31.99
CA GLU A 63 33.05 18.70 31.31
C GLU A 63 34.39 18.77 32.05
N GLU A 64 35.43 18.13 31.48
CA GLU A 64 36.80 18.65 31.47
C GLU A 64 37.63 17.96 30.37
N GLU A 65 38.59 18.72 29.88
CA GLU A 65 39.19 18.70 28.54
C GLU A 65 40.71 18.35 28.67
N TYR A 66 41.34 17.98 27.55
CA TYR A 66 42.81 17.93 27.29
C TYR A 66 43.69 16.69 27.55
N GLU A 67 44.23 16.20 26.42
CA GLU A 67 45.63 15.84 26.08
C GLU A 67 46.38 14.64 26.69
N ASP A 68 46.59 13.64 25.81
CA ASP A 68 47.88 13.19 25.25
C ASP A 68 49.11 13.05 26.19
N SER A 69 49.53 11.80 26.45
CA SER A 69 50.95 11.40 26.51
C SER A 69 51.15 9.89 26.76
N LEU A 70 51.61 9.21 25.71
CA LEU A 70 52.74 8.27 25.66
C LEU A 70 53.16 7.45 26.91
N LEU A 71 53.15 6.14 26.70
CA LEU A 71 54.07 5.08 27.18
C LEU A 71 54.08 4.69 28.67
N SER A 72 53.64 3.45 28.94
CA SER A 72 54.50 2.50 29.66
C SER A 72 54.13 1.05 29.34
N ASP A 73 55.08 0.36 28.72
CA ASP A 73 55.16 -1.10 28.59
C ASP A 73 55.17 -1.78 29.96
N THR A 74 54.29 -2.75 30.16
CA THR A 74 54.64 -3.97 30.92
C THR A 74 54.04 -5.17 30.22
N ALA A 75 54.93 -5.94 29.60
CA ALA A 75 54.68 -7.21 28.97
C ALA A 75 54.13 -8.25 29.96
N SER A 76 53.12 -8.99 29.54
CA SER A 76 52.92 -10.37 29.94
C SER A 76 53.01 -11.24 28.70
N GLU A 77 54.18 -11.85 28.53
CA GLU A 77 54.44 -12.88 27.52
C GLU A 77 53.57 -14.10 27.79
N LEU A 78 52.56 -14.37 26.95
CA LEU A 78 51.98 -15.71 26.79
C LEU A 78 51.46 -15.90 25.35
N ASP A 79 52.07 -16.90 24.69
CA ASP A 79 51.64 -17.68 23.52
C ASP A 79 51.68 -17.05 22.10
N ASP A 80 52.86 -17.15 21.48
CA ASP A 80 53.17 -16.70 20.10
C ASP A 80 53.08 -17.85 19.06
N THR A 81 52.09 -18.75 19.17
CA THR A 81 51.91 -19.85 18.19
C THR A 81 50.75 -19.67 17.21
N VAL A 82 50.08 -18.53 17.20
CA VAL A 82 49.10 -18.17 16.16
C VAL A 82 49.72 -17.13 15.22
N PRO A 83 49.82 -17.39 13.90
CA PRO A 83 50.21 -16.35 12.95
C PRO A 83 49.20 -15.21 13.06
N LYS A 84 49.60 -14.07 13.65
CA LYS A 84 48.80 -12.86 13.59
C LYS A 84 48.59 -12.54 12.11
N PRO A 85 47.34 -12.38 11.64
CA PRO A 85 47.09 -12.02 10.26
C PRO A 85 47.88 -10.73 9.97
N PRO A 86 48.52 -10.62 8.80
CA PRO A 86 49.24 -9.40 8.44
C PRO A 86 48.29 -8.23 8.66
N ARG A 87 48.73 -7.20 9.42
CA ARG A 87 47.98 -5.96 9.56
C ARG A 87 47.84 -5.36 8.17
N GLY A 88 46.71 -5.63 7.53
CA GLY A 88 46.37 -5.07 6.23
C GLY A 88 46.39 -3.55 6.29
N LEU A 89 46.61 -2.92 5.15
CA LEU A 89 46.42 -1.47 5.01
C LEU A 89 45.03 -1.08 5.57
N PRO A 90 44.87 0.09 6.21
CA PRO A 90 43.56 0.58 6.61
C PRO A 90 42.61 0.50 5.41
N VAL A 91 41.44 -0.12 5.58
CA VAL A 91 40.45 -0.32 4.49
C VAL A 91 40.12 0.99 3.77
N ALA A 92 40.18 2.12 4.48
CA ALA A 92 40.00 3.46 3.94
C ALA A 92 41.02 3.85 2.84
N GLN A 93 42.22 3.25 2.86
CA GLN A 93 43.29 3.49 1.87
C GLN A 93 43.14 2.64 0.61
N LEU A 94 42.31 1.59 0.63
CA LEU A 94 42.09 0.78 -0.57
C LEU A 94 41.27 1.60 -1.60
N PRO A 95 41.63 1.54 -2.90
CA PRO A 95 40.85 2.21 -3.93
C PRO A 95 39.51 1.52 -4.15
N THR A 96 38.58 2.21 -4.77
CA THR A 96 37.35 1.63 -5.34
C THR A 96 37.67 0.99 -6.69
N GLY A 97 37.14 -0.20 -6.95
CA GLY A 97 37.34 -0.92 -8.20
C GLY A 97 36.35 -0.51 -9.30
N LEU A 98 36.79 -0.57 -10.56
CA LEU A 98 35.96 -0.43 -11.75
C LEU A 98 36.25 -1.57 -12.73
N CYS A 99 35.23 -2.35 -13.07
CA CYS A 99 35.30 -3.30 -14.18
C CYS A 99 34.48 -2.77 -15.37
N TYR A 100 35.11 -2.69 -16.55
CA TYR A 100 34.50 -2.30 -17.80
C TYR A 100 35.29 -2.91 -18.96
N ASP A 101 34.61 -3.42 -19.97
CA ASP A 101 35.22 -3.95 -21.19
C ASP A 101 34.34 -3.61 -22.39
N ASP A 102 34.92 -2.96 -23.40
CA ASP A 102 34.18 -2.50 -24.58
C ASP A 102 33.68 -3.67 -25.44
N ARG A 103 34.28 -4.86 -25.35
CA ARG A 103 33.85 -6.05 -26.09
C ARG A 103 32.49 -6.56 -25.64
N MET A 104 32.01 -6.19 -24.45
CA MET A 104 30.63 -6.44 -24.03
C MET A 104 29.61 -5.73 -24.93
N ARG A 105 30.03 -4.70 -25.67
CA ARG A 105 29.21 -3.94 -26.65
C ARG A 105 28.95 -4.71 -27.93
N TYR A 106 29.59 -5.87 -28.12
CA TYR A 106 29.43 -6.68 -29.33
C TYR A 106 28.10 -7.43 -29.37
N HIS A 107 27.47 -7.71 -28.23
CA HIS A 107 26.06 -8.09 -28.17
C HIS A 107 25.21 -6.88 -28.57
N ALA A 108 24.56 -6.91 -29.71
CA ALA A 108 23.79 -5.80 -30.26
C ALA A 108 22.71 -6.39 -31.17
N GLU A 109 21.56 -5.71 -31.22
CA GLU A 109 20.47 -6.07 -32.12
C GLU A 109 20.98 -6.08 -33.57
N ILE A 110 20.73 -7.18 -34.29
CA ILE A 110 21.24 -7.40 -35.66
C ILE A 110 20.58 -6.42 -36.65
N ALA A 111 19.26 -6.25 -36.54
CA ALA A 111 18.49 -5.33 -37.36
C ALA A 111 17.33 -4.77 -36.54
N ALA A 112 17.26 -3.44 -36.43
CA ALA A 112 16.06 -2.80 -35.89
C ALA A 112 14.90 -3.05 -36.86
N THR A 113 13.86 -3.75 -36.43
CA THR A 113 12.72 -4.17 -37.27
C THR A 113 11.98 -2.97 -37.90
N SER A 114 12.15 -1.77 -37.31
CA SER A 114 11.88 -0.47 -37.94
C SER A 114 12.56 0.67 -37.15
N GLY A 115 12.60 1.89 -37.68
CA GLY A 115 13.08 3.07 -36.93
C GLY A 115 12.27 3.41 -35.67
N GLU A 116 11.11 2.79 -35.49
CA GLU A 116 10.23 2.93 -34.31
C GLU A 116 10.34 1.75 -33.33
N ASN A 117 11.02 0.66 -33.70
CA ASN A 117 11.22 -0.56 -32.90
C ASN A 117 12.72 -0.83 -32.71
N VAL A 118 13.46 0.11 -32.12
CA VAL A 118 14.83 -0.15 -31.66
C VAL A 118 14.74 -0.74 -30.27
N HIS A 119 15.39 -1.87 -30.05
CA HIS A 119 15.38 -2.52 -28.74
C HIS A 119 16.00 -1.61 -27.66
N PRO A 120 15.38 -1.46 -26.46
CA PRO A 120 15.84 -0.51 -25.44
C PRO A 120 17.21 -0.87 -24.84
N GLU A 121 17.53 -2.17 -24.74
CA GLU A 121 18.86 -2.61 -24.35
C GLU A 121 19.85 -2.35 -25.50
N ASP A 122 20.72 -1.36 -25.30
CA ASP A 122 21.62 -0.80 -26.31
C ASP A 122 23.11 -0.88 -25.87
N PRO A 123 24.04 -1.27 -26.76
CA PRO A 123 25.48 -1.29 -26.48
C PRO A 123 26.07 0.02 -25.95
N ARG A 124 25.45 1.16 -26.26
CA ARG A 124 25.88 2.49 -25.83
C ARG A 124 25.62 2.75 -24.35
N ARG A 125 24.78 1.96 -23.67
CA ARG A 125 24.49 2.09 -22.23
C ARG A 125 25.76 2.10 -21.39
N ILE A 126 26.59 1.05 -21.52
CA ILE A 126 27.85 0.95 -20.77
C ILE A 126 28.89 1.97 -21.24
N TYR A 127 28.86 2.37 -22.52
CA TYR A 127 29.73 3.42 -23.05
C TYR A 127 29.44 4.78 -22.40
N TYR A 128 28.16 5.18 -22.30
CA TYR A 128 27.81 6.46 -21.71
C TYR A 128 28.07 6.52 -20.21
N ILE A 129 27.95 5.40 -19.48
CA ILE A 129 28.40 5.33 -18.09
C ILE A 129 29.90 5.54 -18.01
N TYR A 130 30.70 4.74 -18.74
CA TYR A 130 32.16 4.83 -18.71
C TYR A 130 32.64 6.23 -19.10
N LYS A 131 32.05 6.81 -20.15
CA LYS A 131 32.31 8.18 -20.59
C LYS A 131 32.06 9.20 -19.48
N GLU A 132 30.91 9.12 -18.79
CA GLU A 132 30.58 10.04 -17.69
C GLU A 132 31.56 9.90 -16.51
N LEU A 133 32.02 8.68 -16.20
CA LEU A 133 33.05 8.46 -15.18
C LEU A 133 34.41 9.05 -15.57
N CYS A 134 34.79 8.95 -16.85
CA CYS A 134 36.00 9.60 -17.40
C CYS A 134 35.88 11.12 -17.39
N GLU A 135 34.75 11.69 -17.82
CA GLU A 135 34.51 13.14 -17.83
C GLU A 135 34.46 13.73 -16.41
N ALA A 136 34.02 12.95 -15.43
CA ALA A 136 34.11 13.30 -14.02
C ALA A 136 35.52 13.18 -13.43
N GLY A 137 36.49 12.69 -14.22
CA GLY A 137 37.89 12.55 -13.83
C GLY A 137 38.15 11.42 -12.83
N LEU A 138 37.27 10.41 -12.75
CA LEU A 138 37.38 9.30 -11.79
C LEU A 138 38.21 8.12 -12.31
N VAL A 139 38.41 8.04 -13.62
CA VAL A 139 39.10 6.93 -14.30
C VAL A 139 40.46 7.40 -14.78
N ASP A 140 41.49 6.56 -14.61
CA ASP A 140 42.79 6.76 -15.25
C ASP A 140 42.76 6.18 -16.67
N ASP A 141 42.27 6.97 -17.63
CA ASP A 141 42.18 6.61 -19.04
C ASP A 141 43.19 7.42 -19.87
N LYS A 142 43.70 6.82 -20.95
CA LYS A 142 44.70 7.46 -21.82
C LYS A 142 44.17 8.75 -22.45
N ASP A 143 42.88 8.77 -22.77
CA ASP A 143 42.23 9.91 -23.43
C ASP A 143 41.66 10.92 -22.43
N CYS A 144 41.51 10.52 -21.16
CA CYS A 144 40.94 11.33 -20.08
C CYS A 144 41.74 11.09 -18.79
N PRO A 145 42.81 11.85 -18.53
CA PRO A 145 43.60 11.69 -17.31
C PRO A 145 42.76 11.97 -16.06
N PRO A 146 43.03 11.31 -14.93
CA PRO A 146 42.22 11.44 -13.73
C PRO A 146 42.39 12.82 -13.10
N MET A 147 41.30 13.34 -12.52
CA MET A 147 41.28 14.62 -11.80
C MET A 147 41.28 14.44 -10.28
N VAL A 148 41.06 13.23 -9.80
CA VAL A 148 41.06 12.87 -8.37
C VAL A 148 42.41 12.28 -7.95
N GLU A 149 42.75 12.41 -6.66
CA GLU A 149 44.02 11.91 -6.11
C GLU A 149 44.16 10.38 -6.20
N VAL A 150 43.06 9.66 -5.97
CA VAL A 150 43.01 8.19 -6.04
C VAL A 150 41.93 7.79 -7.06
N PRO A 151 42.30 7.56 -8.33
CA PRO A 151 41.34 7.13 -9.34
C PRO A 151 40.84 5.71 -9.07
N LEU A 152 39.79 5.33 -9.78
CA LEU A 152 39.24 3.98 -9.75
C LEU A 152 40.29 2.96 -10.21
N LYS A 153 40.47 1.88 -9.44
CA LYS A 153 41.37 0.78 -9.79
C LYS A 153 40.69 -0.12 -10.83
N ARG A 154 41.30 -0.26 -12.01
CA ARG A 154 40.80 -1.14 -13.07
C ARG A 154 40.82 -2.60 -12.61
N ILE A 155 39.69 -3.28 -12.81
CA ILE A 155 39.53 -4.72 -12.67
C ILE A 155 39.32 -5.29 -14.07
N GLU A 156 40.18 -6.22 -14.46
CA GLU A 156 40.12 -6.83 -15.80
C GLU A 156 38.95 -7.80 -15.90
N ALA A 157 38.18 -7.67 -16.98
CA ALA A 157 37.13 -8.63 -17.30
C ALA A 157 37.73 -9.92 -17.87
N ARG A 158 37.10 -11.05 -17.55
CA ARG A 158 37.37 -12.33 -18.19
C ARG A 158 36.07 -13.01 -18.57
N GLU A 159 36.16 -14.04 -19.40
CA GLU A 159 35.02 -14.93 -19.64
C GLU A 159 34.78 -15.81 -18.40
N ALA A 160 33.52 -15.95 -17.99
CA ALA A 160 33.10 -16.97 -17.05
C ALA A 160 33.38 -18.38 -17.64
N THR A 161 33.83 -19.32 -16.82
CA THR A 161 33.99 -20.70 -17.26
C THR A 161 32.63 -21.40 -17.35
N ARG A 162 32.58 -22.54 -18.04
CA ARG A 162 31.34 -23.34 -18.08
C ARG A 162 30.95 -23.77 -16.67
N GLU A 163 31.91 -24.22 -15.89
CA GLU A 163 31.71 -24.71 -14.52
C GLU A 163 31.14 -23.62 -13.61
N GLU A 164 31.58 -22.37 -13.77
CA GLU A 164 31.04 -21.22 -13.04
C GLU A 164 29.58 -20.92 -13.45
N CYS A 165 29.27 -20.91 -14.75
CA CYS A 165 27.89 -20.71 -15.21
C CYS A 165 26.94 -21.79 -14.68
N LEU A 166 27.41 -23.05 -14.61
CA LEU A 166 26.63 -24.18 -14.13
C LEU A 166 26.39 -24.21 -12.61
N LEU A 167 26.95 -23.26 -11.86
CA LEU A 167 26.58 -23.07 -10.44
C LEU A 167 25.16 -22.53 -10.27
N VAL A 168 24.60 -21.94 -11.33
CA VAL A 168 23.25 -21.37 -11.36
C VAL A 168 22.42 -21.97 -12.49
N HIS A 169 23.00 -22.10 -13.68
CA HIS A 169 22.27 -22.51 -14.89
C HIS A 169 22.35 -24.01 -15.15
N THR A 170 21.31 -24.57 -15.79
CA THR A 170 21.34 -25.95 -16.26
C THR A 170 22.35 -26.13 -17.41
N PRO A 171 22.89 -27.35 -17.59
CA PRO A 171 23.67 -27.69 -18.78
C PRO A 171 22.96 -27.34 -20.09
N GLU A 172 21.65 -27.61 -20.15
CA GLU A 172 20.80 -27.36 -21.31
C GLU A 172 20.72 -25.86 -21.64
N HIS A 173 20.53 -25.01 -20.63
CA HIS A 173 20.53 -23.56 -20.80
C HIS A 173 21.88 -23.04 -21.31
N TYR A 174 22.98 -23.49 -20.69
CA TYR A 174 24.32 -23.09 -21.13
C TYR A 174 24.57 -23.50 -22.60
N ASP A 175 24.21 -24.73 -22.95
CA ASP A 175 24.41 -25.25 -24.31
C ASP A 175 23.49 -24.56 -25.33
N PHE A 176 22.27 -24.16 -24.94
CA PHE A 176 21.39 -23.31 -25.74
C PHE A 176 22.03 -21.94 -26.01
N VAL A 177 22.44 -21.20 -24.98
CA VAL A 177 23.07 -19.88 -25.17
C VAL A 177 24.35 -20.02 -26.01
N LYS A 178 25.15 -21.07 -25.78
CA LYS A 178 26.34 -21.37 -26.59
C LYS A 178 26.01 -21.57 -28.07
N SER A 179 24.91 -22.25 -28.38
CA SER A 179 24.52 -22.54 -29.76
C SER A 179 24.25 -21.29 -30.61
N THR A 180 23.90 -20.16 -29.98
CA THR A 180 23.67 -18.87 -30.67
C THR A 180 24.90 -18.38 -31.43
N ALA A 181 26.12 -18.76 -31.01
CA ALA A 181 27.35 -18.36 -31.68
C ALA A 181 27.54 -18.99 -33.07
N ASP A 182 26.89 -20.13 -33.32
CA ASP A 182 27.00 -20.89 -34.57
C ASP A 182 25.80 -20.68 -35.51
N MET A 183 24.82 -19.85 -35.10
CA MET A 183 23.63 -19.54 -35.90
C MET A 183 23.89 -18.40 -36.89
N SER A 184 23.19 -18.44 -38.02
CA SER A 184 23.15 -17.32 -38.97
C SER A 184 22.26 -16.20 -38.43
N ASP A 185 22.53 -14.97 -38.87
CA ASP A 185 21.75 -13.78 -38.49
C ASP A 185 20.24 -13.97 -38.67
N ASP A 186 19.80 -14.52 -39.81
CA ASP A 186 18.37 -14.79 -40.07
C ASP A 186 17.74 -15.70 -38.99
N LYS A 187 18.48 -16.72 -38.53
CA LYS A 187 17.98 -17.64 -37.49
C LYS A 187 17.94 -16.98 -36.12
N LEU A 188 18.87 -16.08 -35.85
CA LEU A 188 18.94 -15.35 -34.58
C LEU A 188 17.85 -14.30 -34.49
N ILE A 189 17.51 -13.66 -35.62
CA ILE A 189 16.33 -12.79 -35.74
C ILE A 189 15.07 -13.62 -35.51
N ASP A 190 14.88 -14.72 -36.25
CA ASP A 190 13.72 -15.61 -36.08
C ASP A 190 13.57 -16.11 -34.62
N LEU A 191 14.69 -16.46 -33.96
CA LEU A 191 14.71 -16.86 -32.56
C LEU A 191 14.35 -15.72 -31.61
N SER A 192 14.80 -14.49 -31.89
CA SER A 192 14.49 -13.32 -31.07
C SER A 192 13.03 -12.89 -31.21
N GLU A 193 12.40 -13.17 -32.34
CA GLU A 193 10.98 -12.90 -32.62
C GLU A 193 10.04 -14.05 -32.22
N ASP A 194 10.58 -15.18 -31.74
CA ASP A 194 9.80 -16.32 -31.27
C ASP A 194 8.94 -15.91 -30.06
N PRO A 195 7.60 -16.09 -30.09
CA PRO A 195 6.72 -15.79 -28.96
C PRO A 195 7.06 -16.51 -27.65
N GLU A 196 7.79 -17.63 -27.70
CA GLU A 196 8.28 -18.33 -26.50
C GLU A 196 9.47 -17.61 -25.84
N MET A 197 10.17 -16.74 -26.59
CA MET A 197 11.29 -15.93 -26.12
C MET A 197 10.77 -14.62 -25.57
N ASP A 198 10.86 -14.49 -24.25
CA ASP A 198 10.28 -13.35 -23.56
C ASP A 198 11.27 -12.18 -23.47
N SER A 199 11.02 -11.16 -24.29
CA SER A 199 11.69 -9.86 -24.23
C SER A 199 13.21 -9.99 -24.28
N ILE A 200 13.75 -10.54 -25.38
CA ILE A 200 15.18 -10.79 -25.54
C ILE A 200 15.58 -10.78 -27.03
N TYR A 201 16.85 -10.47 -27.30
CA TYR A 201 17.43 -10.60 -28.64
C TYR A 201 18.77 -11.33 -28.62
N PHE A 202 19.18 -11.85 -29.78
CA PHE A 202 20.44 -12.55 -29.96
C PHE A 202 21.24 -12.05 -31.16
N ASN A 203 22.54 -12.27 -31.08
CA ASN A 203 23.49 -12.19 -32.18
C ASN A 203 24.64 -13.20 -31.99
N ALA A 204 25.47 -13.40 -33.00
CA ALA A 204 26.56 -14.38 -32.96
C ALA A 204 27.59 -14.13 -31.83
N LEU A 205 27.69 -12.91 -31.30
CA LEU A 205 28.60 -12.53 -30.20
C LEU A 205 27.89 -12.45 -28.84
N SER A 206 26.64 -12.89 -28.75
CA SER A 206 25.84 -12.83 -27.52
C SER A 206 26.38 -13.78 -26.46
N PHE A 207 26.72 -15.01 -26.84
CA PHE A 207 27.36 -15.97 -25.92
C PHE A 207 28.71 -15.48 -25.40
N PHE A 208 29.54 -14.90 -26.26
CA PHE A 208 30.83 -14.33 -25.86
C PHE A 208 30.63 -13.17 -24.88
N SER A 209 29.74 -12.24 -25.21
CA SER A 209 29.49 -11.05 -24.39
C SER A 209 28.84 -11.41 -23.05
N SER A 210 27.92 -12.39 -23.02
CA SER A 210 27.28 -12.85 -21.78
C SER A 210 28.26 -13.54 -20.85
N LYS A 211 29.17 -14.37 -21.38
CA LYS A 211 30.28 -14.93 -20.60
C LYS A 211 31.21 -13.84 -20.05
N LEU A 212 31.52 -12.83 -20.86
CA LEU A 212 32.38 -11.72 -20.44
C LEU A 212 31.71 -10.87 -19.35
N SER A 213 30.39 -10.63 -19.46
CA SER A 213 29.58 -9.93 -18.45
C SER A 213 29.58 -10.70 -17.11
N ALA A 214 29.28 -12.00 -17.15
CA ALA A 214 29.28 -12.85 -15.96
C ALA A 214 30.68 -12.93 -15.33
N GLY A 215 31.73 -13.10 -16.13
CA GLY A 215 33.10 -13.16 -15.61
C GLY A 215 33.62 -11.83 -15.07
N ALA A 216 33.19 -10.70 -15.64
CA ALA A 216 33.45 -9.38 -15.07
C ALA A 216 32.77 -9.17 -13.71
N ALA A 217 31.53 -9.64 -13.55
CA ALA A 217 30.85 -9.65 -12.24
C ALA A 217 31.60 -10.52 -11.23
N ILE A 218 32.05 -11.72 -11.64
CA ILE A 218 32.86 -12.62 -10.79
C ILE A 218 34.14 -11.92 -10.31
N GLU A 219 34.95 -11.36 -11.22
CA GLU A 219 36.22 -10.71 -10.85
C GLU A 219 36.00 -9.46 -9.99
N THR A 220 34.94 -8.69 -10.27
CA THR A 220 34.56 -7.53 -9.45
C THR A 220 34.24 -7.96 -8.01
N CYS A 221 33.40 -8.98 -7.85
CA CYS A 221 33.05 -9.50 -6.53
C CYS A 221 34.27 -10.11 -5.82
N ARG A 222 35.08 -10.92 -6.52
CA ARG A 222 36.30 -11.51 -5.96
C ARG A 222 37.27 -10.46 -5.44
N ALA A 223 37.51 -9.39 -6.19
CA ALA A 223 38.42 -8.31 -5.78
C ALA A 223 37.95 -7.57 -4.52
N VAL A 224 36.63 -7.45 -4.31
CA VAL A 224 36.06 -6.86 -3.09
C VAL A 224 36.19 -7.81 -1.90
N VAL A 225 35.84 -9.09 -2.09
CA VAL A 225 35.89 -10.10 -1.03
C VAL A 225 37.35 -10.37 -0.59
N SER A 226 38.30 -10.40 -1.53
CA SER A 226 39.73 -10.54 -1.28
C SER A 226 40.40 -9.27 -0.73
N ARG A 227 39.67 -8.14 -0.65
CA ARG A 227 40.16 -6.82 -0.24
C ARG A 227 41.30 -6.27 -1.10
N GLU A 228 41.33 -6.62 -2.38
CA GLU A 228 42.17 -5.93 -3.38
C GLU A 228 41.67 -4.50 -3.66
N VAL A 229 40.39 -4.25 -3.39
CA VAL A 229 39.68 -2.97 -3.38
C VAL A 229 38.75 -2.92 -2.17
N LYS A 230 38.37 -1.72 -1.71
CA LYS A 230 37.42 -1.60 -0.59
C LYS A 230 35.99 -2.01 -0.99
N ASN A 231 35.60 -1.64 -2.20
CA ASN A 231 34.32 -1.85 -2.87
C ASN A 231 34.51 -1.65 -4.38
N ALA A 232 33.51 -1.98 -5.20
CA ALA A 232 33.65 -1.85 -6.66
C ALA A 232 32.32 -1.67 -7.41
N ILE A 233 32.43 -1.20 -8.65
CA ILE A 233 31.35 -1.16 -9.63
C ILE A 233 31.74 -1.92 -10.91
N ALA A 234 30.85 -2.76 -11.41
CA ALA A 234 30.95 -3.47 -12.67
C ALA A 234 29.99 -2.85 -13.69
N VAL A 235 30.53 -2.16 -14.69
CA VAL A 235 29.78 -1.56 -15.79
C VAL A 235 29.69 -2.60 -16.91
N ILE A 236 28.73 -3.52 -16.78
CA ILE A 236 28.65 -4.76 -17.55
C ILE A 236 27.38 -4.86 -18.39
N ARG A 237 27.44 -5.66 -19.46
CA ARG A 237 26.27 -6.08 -20.26
C ARG A 237 26.58 -7.34 -21.07
N PRO A 238 25.59 -8.18 -21.43
CA PRO A 238 24.16 -8.07 -21.12
C PRO A 238 23.86 -8.15 -19.61
N PRO A 239 22.69 -7.63 -19.17
CA PRO A 239 22.22 -7.77 -17.78
C PRO A 239 21.98 -9.24 -17.43
N GLY A 240 21.65 -9.53 -16.16
CA GLY A 240 21.54 -10.90 -15.66
C GLY A 240 20.36 -11.23 -14.75
N HIS A 241 19.77 -10.28 -14.02
CA HIS A 241 18.85 -10.61 -12.91
C HIS A 241 17.57 -11.38 -13.30
N HIS A 242 17.13 -11.30 -14.56
CA HIS A 242 15.98 -12.06 -15.09
C HIS A 242 16.32 -13.46 -15.60
N ALA A 243 17.60 -13.76 -15.89
CA ALA A 243 17.98 -15.06 -16.41
C ALA A 243 17.71 -16.13 -15.32
N GLU A 244 16.73 -16.99 -15.59
CA GLU A 244 16.36 -18.10 -14.72
C GLU A 244 17.36 -19.25 -14.87
N VAL A 245 17.19 -20.28 -14.05
CA VAL A 245 18.08 -21.46 -14.02
C VAL A 245 18.11 -22.19 -15.37
N ASP A 246 17.02 -22.16 -16.12
CA ASP A 246 16.85 -22.90 -17.38
C ASP A 246 16.29 -22.05 -18.54
N ARG A 247 16.21 -20.72 -18.38
CA ARG A 247 15.58 -19.82 -19.36
C ARG A 247 16.25 -18.47 -19.47
N THR A 248 16.42 -17.98 -20.70
CA THR A 248 16.79 -16.58 -20.99
C THR A 248 15.53 -15.72 -21.13
N MET A 249 15.52 -14.53 -20.54
CA MET A 249 14.40 -13.59 -20.65
C MET A 249 14.81 -12.20 -20.17
N GLY A 250 14.02 -11.17 -20.50
CA GLY A 250 14.23 -9.81 -19.98
C GLY A 250 15.64 -9.28 -20.26
N PHE A 251 16.11 -9.49 -21.49
CA PHE A 251 17.46 -9.13 -21.97
C PHE A 251 18.61 -9.89 -21.30
N CYS A 252 18.32 -10.84 -20.40
CA CYS A 252 19.31 -11.54 -19.59
C CYS A 252 19.59 -12.94 -20.14
N LEU A 253 20.87 -13.23 -20.42
CA LEU A 253 21.32 -14.53 -20.94
C LEU A 253 21.93 -15.42 -19.86
N PHE A 254 22.73 -14.83 -18.96
CA PHE A 254 23.26 -15.49 -17.78
C PHE A 254 23.06 -14.58 -16.58
N ASN A 255 22.75 -15.17 -15.44
CA ASN A 255 22.54 -14.44 -14.20
C ASN A 255 23.86 -14.03 -13.53
N ASN A 256 24.39 -12.86 -13.94
CA ASN A 256 25.70 -12.35 -13.55
C ASN A 256 25.89 -12.31 -12.01
N VAL A 257 24.95 -11.70 -11.30
CA VAL A 257 25.00 -11.53 -9.83
C VAL A 257 24.90 -12.87 -9.11
N SER A 258 24.02 -13.77 -9.56
CA SER A 258 23.86 -15.08 -8.94
C SER A 258 25.08 -15.96 -9.14
N ILE A 259 25.66 -15.97 -10.35
CA ILE A 259 26.90 -16.71 -10.64
C ILE A 259 28.03 -16.17 -9.77
N ALA A 260 28.25 -14.85 -9.76
CA ALA A 260 29.31 -14.22 -8.97
C ALA A 260 29.18 -14.52 -7.47
N SER A 261 27.95 -14.54 -6.94
CA SER A 261 27.68 -14.86 -5.54
C SER A 261 28.02 -16.31 -5.20
N LYS A 262 27.62 -17.28 -6.04
CA LYS A 262 27.97 -18.70 -5.85
C LYS A 262 29.48 -18.95 -5.96
N VAL A 263 30.14 -18.31 -6.93
CA VAL A 263 31.60 -18.39 -7.08
C VAL A 263 32.29 -17.86 -5.83
N CYS A 264 31.89 -16.70 -5.30
CA CYS A 264 32.47 -16.16 -4.08
C CYS A 264 32.22 -17.04 -2.85
N GLN A 265 31.03 -17.64 -2.70
CA GLN A 265 30.76 -18.61 -1.63
C GLN A 265 31.70 -19.82 -1.74
N ASN A 266 31.90 -20.36 -2.95
CA ASN A 266 32.76 -21.51 -3.18
C ASN A 266 34.25 -21.19 -2.94
N ASP A 267 34.72 -20.03 -3.39
CA ASP A 267 36.14 -19.65 -3.33
C ASP A 267 36.59 -19.22 -1.93
N PHE A 268 35.71 -18.57 -1.15
CA PHE A 268 36.06 -17.95 0.13
C PHE A 268 35.43 -18.63 1.35
N GLY A 269 34.49 -19.56 1.17
CA GLY A 269 33.86 -20.33 2.25
C GLY A 269 33.29 -19.42 3.34
N GLU A 270 33.71 -19.64 4.60
CA GLU A 270 33.26 -18.85 5.76
C GLU A 270 33.59 -17.35 5.66
N GLY A 271 34.56 -16.94 4.84
CA GLY A 271 34.88 -15.52 4.61
C GLY A 271 33.83 -14.76 3.78
N CYS A 272 32.92 -15.49 3.13
CA CYS A 272 31.83 -14.98 2.29
C CYS A 272 30.60 -15.89 2.38
N ARG A 273 30.23 -16.35 3.58
CA ARG A 273 29.13 -17.31 3.73
C ARG A 273 27.79 -16.64 3.49
N LYS A 274 27.50 -15.53 4.19
CA LYS A 274 26.23 -14.79 4.09
C LYS A 274 26.34 -13.67 3.06
N ILE A 275 25.59 -13.77 1.96
CA ILE A 275 25.55 -12.72 0.93
C ILE A 275 24.18 -12.05 0.95
N LEU A 276 24.17 -10.71 0.98
CA LEU A 276 22.98 -9.92 0.71
C LEU A 276 23.02 -9.47 -0.75
N ILE A 277 21.95 -9.78 -1.50
CA ILE A 277 21.69 -9.22 -2.82
C ILE A 277 20.56 -8.19 -2.67
N VAL A 278 20.86 -6.92 -2.97
CA VAL A 278 19.84 -5.87 -3.08
C VAL A 278 19.63 -5.57 -4.56
N ASP A 279 18.40 -5.75 -5.01
CA ASP A 279 17.98 -5.45 -6.38
C ASP A 279 17.09 -4.21 -6.37
N TRP A 280 17.61 -3.12 -6.93
CA TRP A 280 16.88 -1.85 -7.06
C TRP A 280 16.56 -1.52 -8.51
N ASP A 281 16.75 -2.48 -9.43
CA ASP A 281 16.17 -2.39 -10.76
C ASP A 281 14.65 -2.28 -10.63
N VAL A 282 14.01 -1.53 -11.54
CA VAL A 282 12.56 -1.32 -11.48
C VAL A 282 11.78 -2.61 -11.71
N HIS A 283 12.39 -3.63 -12.32
CA HIS A 283 11.81 -4.94 -12.56
C HIS A 283 12.21 -5.94 -11.48
N HIS A 284 11.32 -6.90 -11.22
CA HIS A 284 11.64 -8.01 -10.33
C HIS A 284 12.69 -8.94 -10.96
N GLY A 285 13.83 -9.13 -10.31
CA GLY A 285 14.84 -10.12 -10.68
C GLY A 285 14.40 -11.55 -10.34
N ASN A 286 13.38 -12.06 -11.03
CA ASN A 286 12.82 -13.41 -10.89
C ASN A 286 13.90 -14.51 -10.97
N GLY A 287 14.91 -14.35 -11.84
CA GLY A 287 16.04 -15.26 -11.93
C GLY A 287 16.90 -15.29 -10.67
N CYS A 288 17.21 -14.13 -10.10
CA CYS A 288 17.92 -14.02 -8.82
C CYS A 288 17.13 -14.63 -7.67
N GLN A 289 15.83 -14.34 -7.58
CA GLN A 289 14.94 -14.94 -6.57
C GLN A 289 14.95 -16.47 -6.66
N LYS A 290 14.76 -17.04 -7.85
CA LYS A 290 14.71 -18.50 -8.07
C LYS A 290 16.04 -19.18 -7.74
N ALA A 291 17.18 -18.56 -8.09
CA ALA A 291 18.51 -19.13 -7.85
C ALA A 291 18.84 -19.36 -6.36
N PHE A 292 18.16 -18.66 -5.45
CA PHE A 292 18.43 -18.69 -4.01
C PHE A 292 17.21 -18.97 -3.14
N TYR A 293 16.06 -19.34 -3.72
CA TYR A 293 14.77 -19.37 -3.02
C TYR A 293 14.75 -20.28 -1.78
N ASP A 294 15.55 -21.34 -1.77
CA ASP A 294 15.70 -22.29 -0.66
C ASP A 294 17.00 -22.15 0.14
N ASN A 295 17.81 -21.13 -0.17
CA ASN A 295 19.14 -20.95 0.41
C ASN A 295 19.13 -20.01 1.63
N PRO A 296 19.46 -20.50 2.86
CA PRO A 296 19.47 -19.67 4.06
C PRO A 296 20.60 -18.62 4.10
N ASN A 297 21.64 -18.80 3.29
CA ASN A 297 22.86 -18.01 3.33
C ASN A 297 22.88 -16.89 2.27
N VAL A 298 21.86 -16.79 1.43
CA VAL A 298 21.70 -15.67 0.50
C VAL A 298 20.37 -15.01 0.77
N LEU A 299 20.42 -13.73 1.13
CA LEU A 299 19.25 -12.89 1.31
C LEU A 299 19.04 -12.08 0.03
N TYR A 300 17.91 -12.27 -0.63
CA TYR A 300 17.50 -11.46 -1.78
C TYR A 300 16.44 -10.44 -1.35
N ILE A 301 16.68 -9.16 -1.61
CA ILE A 301 15.72 -8.07 -1.39
C ILE A 301 15.53 -7.33 -2.71
N SER A 302 14.30 -7.24 -3.20
CA SER A 302 13.97 -6.53 -4.45
C SER A 302 12.92 -5.44 -4.22
N LEU A 303 13.16 -4.25 -4.80
CA LEU A 303 12.20 -3.15 -4.87
C LEU A 303 11.83 -2.93 -6.33
N HIS A 304 10.60 -3.25 -6.73
CA HIS A 304 10.22 -3.28 -8.14
C HIS A 304 8.78 -2.83 -8.35
N VAL A 305 8.47 -2.33 -9.54
CA VAL A 305 7.07 -2.08 -9.95
C VAL A 305 6.42 -3.42 -10.23
N HIS A 306 5.28 -3.67 -9.59
CA HIS A 306 4.54 -4.93 -9.74
C HIS A 306 3.18 -4.71 -10.40
N MET A 307 2.46 -3.66 -9.99
CA MET A 307 1.11 -3.33 -10.49
C MET A 307 0.17 -4.56 -10.49
N ASN A 308 0.17 -5.32 -9.39
CA ASN A 308 -0.60 -6.55 -9.24
C ASN A 308 -0.27 -7.61 -10.31
N GLY A 309 1.01 -7.73 -10.64
CA GLY A 309 1.50 -8.68 -11.63
C GLY A 309 1.21 -8.28 -13.08
N MET A 310 0.83 -7.02 -13.32
CA MET A 310 0.63 -6.46 -14.66
C MET A 310 1.88 -5.82 -15.25
N PHE A 311 2.88 -5.50 -14.41
CA PHE A 311 4.16 -4.97 -14.87
C PHE A 311 5.16 -6.10 -15.09
N TYR A 312 6.02 -5.96 -16.10
CA TYR A 312 7.03 -6.97 -16.47
C TYR A 312 7.90 -7.36 -15.26
N PRO A 313 8.18 -8.67 -15.01
CA PRO A 313 7.92 -9.86 -15.84
C PRO A 313 6.48 -10.42 -15.80
N SER A 314 5.55 -9.70 -15.17
CA SER A 314 4.16 -10.10 -14.95
C SER A 314 4.00 -11.34 -14.05
N GLY A 315 2.79 -11.52 -13.51
CA GLY A 315 2.49 -12.62 -12.60
C GLY A 315 2.75 -12.31 -11.12
N ASN A 316 2.57 -13.33 -10.27
CA ASN A 316 2.55 -13.16 -8.81
C ASN A 316 3.90 -13.40 -8.13
N GLU A 317 4.92 -13.95 -8.81
CA GLU A 317 6.18 -14.36 -8.16
C GLU A 317 6.93 -13.19 -7.48
N GLY A 318 6.76 -11.97 -7.98
CA GLY A 318 7.28 -10.73 -7.38
C GLY A 318 6.47 -10.19 -6.20
N ASP A 319 5.35 -10.82 -5.83
CA ASP A 319 4.52 -10.32 -4.72
C ASP A 319 5.20 -10.54 -3.35
N MET A 320 4.80 -9.75 -2.36
CA MET A 320 5.37 -9.70 -1.01
C MET A 320 5.21 -11.01 -0.22
N TYR A 321 4.28 -11.89 -0.63
CA TYR A 321 4.04 -13.17 0.02
C TYR A 321 5.06 -14.26 -0.34
N HIS A 322 5.88 -14.04 -1.38
CA HIS A 322 6.94 -14.95 -1.79
C HIS A 322 8.19 -14.77 -0.91
N CYS A 323 8.23 -15.50 0.21
CA CYS A 323 9.24 -15.32 1.26
C CYS A 323 10.38 -16.37 1.25
N GLY A 324 10.51 -17.15 0.19
CA GLY A 324 11.44 -18.29 0.12
C GLY A 324 10.80 -19.60 0.57
N ALA A 325 11.56 -20.69 0.52
CA ALA A 325 11.10 -22.04 0.86
C ALA A 325 12.15 -22.83 1.65
N GLY A 326 11.72 -23.90 2.33
CA GLY A 326 12.64 -24.78 3.06
C GLY A 326 13.54 -24.01 4.04
N ALA A 327 14.85 -24.18 3.91
CA ALA A 327 15.82 -23.48 4.75
C ALA A 327 15.95 -21.98 4.42
N GLY A 328 15.63 -21.58 3.18
CA GLY A 328 15.61 -20.19 2.72
C GLY A 328 14.35 -19.41 3.09
N LEU A 329 13.40 -20.00 3.84
CA LEU A 329 12.21 -19.29 4.28
C LEU A 329 12.57 -18.06 5.13
N GLY A 330 12.03 -16.91 4.75
CA GLY A 330 12.37 -15.59 5.29
C GLY A 330 13.58 -14.92 4.63
N LYS A 331 14.25 -15.55 3.65
CA LYS A 331 15.44 -15.00 2.95
C LYS A 331 15.13 -14.43 1.56
N ASN A 332 13.86 -14.33 1.22
CA ASN A 332 13.39 -13.58 0.06
C ASN A 332 12.46 -12.46 0.53
N VAL A 333 12.73 -11.22 0.12
CA VAL A 333 11.93 -10.05 0.51
C VAL A 333 11.60 -9.23 -0.73
N ASN A 334 10.34 -9.28 -1.14
CA ASN A 334 9.83 -8.44 -2.23
C ASN A 334 9.14 -7.19 -1.67
N ILE A 335 9.44 -6.03 -2.27
CA ILE A 335 8.76 -4.76 -2.05
C ILE A 335 8.06 -4.36 -3.36
N PRO A 336 6.83 -4.87 -3.61
CA PRO A 336 6.14 -4.69 -4.88
C PRO A 336 5.40 -3.35 -4.92
N TRP A 337 5.94 -2.37 -5.66
CA TRP A 337 5.28 -1.10 -5.85
C TRP A 337 3.98 -1.29 -6.64
N PRO A 338 2.83 -0.81 -6.11
CA PRO A 338 1.53 -1.03 -6.74
C PRO A 338 1.33 -0.13 -7.97
N THR A 339 2.15 0.90 -8.14
CA THR A 339 2.08 1.83 -9.27
C THR A 339 3.48 2.26 -9.70
N LYS A 340 3.57 2.75 -10.94
CA LYS A 340 4.67 3.62 -11.38
C LYS A 340 4.67 4.95 -10.60
N GLY A 341 5.70 5.76 -10.82
CA GLY A 341 5.80 7.11 -10.25
C GLY A 341 6.38 7.18 -8.84
N MET A 342 6.91 6.07 -8.31
CA MET A 342 7.63 6.08 -7.04
C MET A 342 8.91 6.92 -7.15
N GLY A 343 9.22 7.69 -6.10
CA GLY A 343 10.36 8.59 -6.06
C GLY A 343 11.25 8.42 -4.83
N ASP A 344 12.12 9.40 -4.60
CA ASP A 344 13.15 9.39 -3.55
C ASP A 344 12.58 9.06 -2.16
N GLY A 345 11.50 9.73 -1.75
CA GLY A 345 10.86 9.50 -0.46
C GLY A 345 10.35 8.07 -0.27
N ASP A 346 9.84 7.44 -1.33
CA ASP A 346 9.30 6.07 -1.30
C ASP A 346 10.42 5.04 -1.11
N TYR A 347 11.49 5.16 -1.90
CA TYR A 347 12.66 4.28 -1.80
C TYR A 347 13.38 4.46 -0.46
N MET A 348 13.57 5.69 0.01
CA MET A 348 14.17 5.95 1.32
C MET A 348 13.33 5.37 2.46
N TYR A 349 12.00 5.48 2.38
CA TYR A 349 11.10 4.92 3.38
C TYR A 349 11.19 3.40 3.42
N ALA A 350 11.20 2.71 2.27
CA ALA A 350 11.44 1.27 2.19
C ALA A 350 12.82 0.87 2.73
N PHE A 351 13.87 1.64 2.41
CA PHE A 351 15.22 1.37 2.91
C PHE A 351 15.29 1.45 4.44
N GLN A 352 14.70 2.49 5.02
CA GLN A 352 14.71 2.73 6.46
C GLN A 352 13.85 1.74 7.25
N HIS A 353 12.72 1.30 6.69
CA HIS A 353 11.73 0.50 7.42
C HIS A 353 11.74 -1.00 7.10
N VAL A 354 12.39 -1.42 6.00
CA VAL A 354 12.47 -2.83 5.58
C VAL A 354 13.89 -3.23 5.27
N VAL A 355 14.53 -2.62 4.26
CA VAL A 355 15.81 -3.10 3.71
C VAL A 355 16.91 -3.09 4.78
N MET A 356 17.18 -1.93 5.39
CA MET A 356 18.28 -1.80 6.35
C MET A 356 18.04 -2.53 7.67
N PRO A 357 16.84 -2.52 8.28
CA PRO A 357 16.57 -3.35 9.46
C PRO A 357 16.83 -4.84 9.21
N ILE A 358 16.29 -5.39 8.11
CA ILE A 358 16.47 -6.80 7.73
C ILE A 358 17.94 -7.09 7.41
N ALA A 359 18.58 -6.26 6.60
CA ALA A 359 19.98 -6.43 6.22
C ALA A 359 20.93 -6.36 7.42
N THR A 360 20.67 -5.48 8.38
CA THR A 360 21.46 -5.37 9.62
C THR A 360 21.28 -6.59 10.50
N GLU A 361 20.05 -7.12 10.65
CA GLU A 361 19.80 -8.36 11.37
C GLU A 361 20.40 -9.59 10.69
N PHE A 362 20.41 -9.62 9.35
CA PHE A 362 21.04 -10.69 8.58
C PHE A 362 22.57 -10.68 8.72
N ASP A 363 23.16 -9.50 8.90
CA ASP A 363 24.61 -9.29 9.10
C ASP A 363 25.44 -9.95 7.98
N PRO A 364 25.31 -9.49 6.71
CA PRO A 364 25.98 -10.13 5.58
C PRO A 364 27.51 -9.99 5.66
N ASP A 365 28.21 -11.01 5.16
CA ASP A 365 29.67 -10.98 4.95
C ASP A 365 30.03 -10.22 3.66
N PHE A 366 29.08 -10.09 2.74
CA PHE A 366 29.24 -9.41 1.46
C PHE A 366 27.90 -8.90 0.93
N VAL A 367 27.92 -7.71 0.33
CA VAL A 367 26.74 -7.10 -0.33
C VAL A 367 26.98 -7.02 -1.83
N VAL A 368 26.04 -7.55 -2.61
CA VAL A 368 25.97 -7.36 -4.06
C VAL A 368 24.74 -6.54 -4.38
N VAL A 369 24.89 -5.53 -5.23
CA VAL A 369 23.76 -4.74 -5.71
C VAL A 369 23.52 -5.09 -7.18
N ALA A 370 22.36 -5.68 -7.47
CA ALA A 370 21.83 -5.78 -8.83
C ALA A 370 21.28 -4.40 -9.18
N SER A 371 22.07 -3.63 -9.92
CA SER A 371 21.92 -2.19 -10.04
C SER A 371 21.36 -1.77 -11.40
N GLY A 372 20.04 -1.86 -11.53
CA GLY A 372 19.29 -1.19 -12.58
C GLY A 372 19.11 0.30 -12.30
N PHE A 373 19.13 1.11 -13.36
CA PHE A 373 18.84 2.54 -13.26
C PHE A 373 17.58 2.95 -14.06
N ASP A 374 16.69 2.01 -14.33
CA ASP A 374 15.40 2.23 -14.98
C ASP A 374 14.29 2.70 -14.02
N ALA A 375 14.51 2.65 -12.70
CA ALA A 375 13.68 3.39 -11.75
C ALA A 375 14.01 4.90 -11.73
N ALA A 376 15.06 5.33 -12.44
CA ALA A 376 15.55 6.70 -12.39
C ALA A 376 14.61 7.68 -13.12
N ALA A 377 14.55 8.92 -12.61
CA ALA A 377 13.81 9.99 -13.26
C ALA A 377 14.31 10.22 -14.70
N GLY A 378 13.41 10.05 -15.67
CA GLY A 378 13.68 10.18 -17.10
C GLY A 378 13.75 8.86 -17.86
N ASP A 379 13.74 7.72 -17.16
CA ASP A 379 13.54 6.42 -17.79
C ASP A 379 12.04 6.13 -17.99
N GLU A 380 11.62 6.08 -19.25
CA GLU A 380 10.21 5.92 -19.61
C GLU A 380 9.72 4.48 -19.43
N LEU A 381 10.62 3.50 -19.49
CA LEU A 381 10.28 2.09 -19.40
C LEU A 381 9.88 1.73 -17.96
N GLY A 382 10.71 2.12 -16.98
CA GLY A 382 10.38 1.97 -15.56
C GLY A 382 9.32 2.98 -15.08
N GLY A 383 9.40 4.24 -15.51
CA GLY A 383 8.40 5.26 -15.20
C GLY A 383 8.35 5.66 -13.72
N CYS A 384 9.47 5.53 -13.01
CA CYS A 384 9.68 6.05 -11.65
C CYS A 384 10.46 7.38 -11.69
N PHE A 385 10.65 7.98 -10.51
CA PHE A 385 11.27 9.29 -10.34
C PHE A 385 12.41 9.26 -9.32
N VAL A 386 13.17 8.16 -9.25
CA VAL A 386 14.34 8.06 -8.37
C VAL A 386 15.46 8.95 -8.90
N SER A 387 15.96 9.86 -8.08
CA SER A 387 17.01 10.79 -8.45
C SER A 387 18.41 10.16 -8.29
N PRO A 388 19.44 10.64 -9.01
CA PRO A 388 20.82 10.21 -8.77
C PRO A 388 21.28 10.35 -7.30
N PRO A 389 20.94 11.44 -6.57
CA PRO A 389 21.16 11.51 -5.13
C PRO A 389 20.53 10.36 -4.33
N CYS A 390 19.33 9.89 -4.69
CA CYS A 390 18.70 8.76 -3.99
C CYS A 390 19.49 7.46 -4.15
N TYR A 391 20.02 7.16 -5.34
CA TYR A 391 20.94 6.03 -5.54
C TYR A 391 22.22 6.17 -4.70
N ALA A 392 22.77 7.38 -4.57
CA ALA A 392 23.88 7.66 -3.67
C ALA A 392 23.52 7.39 -2.20
N HIS A 393 22.35 7.82 -1.72
CA HIS A 393 21.89 7.51 -0.35
C HIS A 393 21.70 6.01 -0.11
N MET A 394 21.04 5.29 -1.03
CA MET A 394 20.90 3.82 -0.94
C MET A 394 22.27 3.13 -0.85
N THR A 395 23.20 3.53 -1.72
CA THR A 395 24.59 3.03 -1.70
C THR A 395 25.27 3.33 -0.36
N HIS A 396 25.12 4.55 0.15
CA HIS A 396 25.73 4.99 1.42
C HIS A 396 25.23 4.16 2.60
N MET A 397 23.92 3.87 2.67
CA MET A 397 23.33 3.02 3.71
C MET A 397 23.89 1.60 3.62
N LEU A 398 23.95 1.00 2.43
CA LEU A 398 24.47 -0.37 2.27
C LEU A 398 25.96 -0.50 2.59
N LYS A 399 26.76 0.56 2.39
CA LYS A 399 28.19 0.57 2.74
C LYS A 399 28.46 0.39 4.24
N SER A 400 27.48 0.60 5.12
CA SER A 400 27.66 0.36 6.56
C SER A 400 27.66 -1.13 6.93
N LEU A 401 27.24 -2.01 6.01
CA LEU A 401 27.18 -3.46 6.19
C LEU A 401 28.48 -4.13 5.72
N ALA A 402 28.70 -5.39 6.09
CA ALA A 402 29.81 -6.22 5.59
C ALA A 402 31.22 -5.58 5.69
N GLY A 403 31.42 -4.65 6.63
CA GLY A 403 32.64 -3.83 6.71
C GLY A 403 32.95 -3.09 5.40
N GLY A 404 31.92 -2.63 4.68
CA GLY A 404 32.02 -1.93 3.40
C GLY A 404 32.29 -2.82 2.18
N LYS A 405 32.27 -4.16 2.30
CA LYS A 405 32.37 -5.06 1.14
C LYS A 405 31.09 -5.01 0.31
N ILE A 406 31.06 -4.09 -0.65
CA ILE A 406 29.96 -3.92 -1.59
C ILE A 406 30.47 -3.98 -3.03
N ALA A 407 29.79 -4.75 -3.87
CA ALA A 407 29.96 -4.75 -5.32
C ALA A 407 28.64 -4.32 -5.98
N VAL A 408 28.70 -3.34 -6.87
CA VAL A 408 27.56 -2.86 -7.64
C VAL A 408 27.68 -3.38 -9.07
N CYS A 409 26.74 -4.19 -9.53
CA CYS A 409 26.74 -4.78 -10.86
C CYS A 409 25.60 -4.18 -11.69
N LEU A 410 25.92 -3.63 -12.86
CA LEU A 410 24.91 -2.99 -13.72
C LEU A 410 23.86 -4.01 -14.23
N GLU A 411 22.58 -3.65 -14.17
CA GLU A 411 21.45 -4.38 -14.75
C GLU A 411 20.74 -3.52 -15.82
N GLY A 412 19.48 -3.09 -15.60
CA GLY A 412 18.67 -2.25 -16.50
C GLY A 412 18.98 -0.74 -16.46
N GLY A 413 18.13 0.06 -17.11
CA GLY A 413 18.29 1.51 -17.32
C GLY A 413 18.55 1.87 -18.78
N TYR A 414 17.64 2.60 -19.40
CA TYR A 414 17.54 2.74 -20.86
C TYR A 414 17.58 4.21 -21.31
N ASN A 415 17.44 5.16 -20.39
CA ASN A 415 17.78 6.55 -20.65
C ASN A 415 19.28 6.82 -20.41
N PHE A 416 20.04 7.12 -21.48
CA PHE A 416 21.50 7.34 -21.40
C PHE A 416 21.93 8.43 -20.42
N ARG A 417 21.13 9.48 -20.23
CA ARG A 417 21.46 10.53 -19.26
C ARG A 417 21.19 10.07 -17.84
N ALA A 418 20.03 9.46 -17.60
CA ALA A 418 19.62 9.00 -16.28
C ALA A 418 20.60 7.92 -15.76
N ILE A 419 20.89 6.90 -16.59
CA ILE A 419 21.81 5.82 -16.24
C ILE A 419 23.22 6.34 -15.91
N SER A 420 23.77 7.24 -16.73
CA SER A 420 25.10 7.82 -16.50
C SER A 420 25.17 8.64 -15.22
N LYS A 421 24.19 9.52 -14.97
CA LYS A 421 24.19 10.36 -13.77
C LYS A 421 23.97 9.55 -12.50
N SER A 422 23.09 8.56 -12.53
CA SER A 422 22.87 7.65 -11.39
C SER A 422 24.09 6.78 -11.10
N ALA A 423 24.71 6.18 -12.13
CA ALA A 423 25.95 5.42 -11.98
C ALA A 423 27.11 6.27 -11.45
N LEU A 424 27.24 7.53 -11.89
CA LEU A 424 28.22 8.47 -11.36
C LEU A 424 27.97 8.76 -9.87
N ALA A 425 26.72 8.99 -9.47
CA ALA A 425 26.37 9.27 -8.07
C ALA A 425 26.67 8.08 -7.14
N VAL A 426 26.37 6.85 -7.60
CA VAL A 426 26.77 5.61 -6.91
C VAL A 426 28.29 5.53 -6.80
N THR A 427 29.01 5.75 -7.90
CA THR A 427 30.47 5.62 -7.94
C THR A 427 31.17 6.61 -7.01
N ARG A 428 30.75 7.89 -7.01
CA ARG A 428 31.25 8.90 -6.07
C ARG A 428 31.03 8.49 -4.62
N THR A 429 29.86 7.95 -4.32
CA THR A 429 29.54 7.43 -2.98
C THR A 429 30.45 6.25 -2.61
N LEU A 430 30.70 5.31 -3.52
CA LEU A 430 31.64 4.20 -3.29
C LEU A 430 33.05 4.71 -2.99
N MET A 431 33.51 5.73 -3.71
CA MET A 431 34.81 6.38 -3.51
C MET A 431 34.93 7.10 -2.16
N GLY A 432 33.80 7.50 -1.57
CA GLY A 432 33.72 8.08 -0.22
C GLY A 432 33.13 9.48 -0.18
N GLU A 433 32.68 10.02 -1.30
CA GLU A 433 31.99 11.30 -1.33
C GLU A 433 30.63 11.22 -0.62
N PRO A 434 30.23 12.26 0.14
CA PRO A 434 28.91 12.29 0.76
C PRO A 434 27.82 12.43 -0.32
N PRO A 435 26.68 11.71 -0.19
CA PRO A 435 25.54 11.90 -1.07
C PRO A 435 25.00 13.34 -1.05
N ASP A 436 24.56 13.83 -2.21
CA ASP A 436 23.85 15.09 -2.32
C ASP A 436 22.52 15.08 -1.55
N ARG A 437 21.98 16.26 -1.23
CA ARG A 437 20.70 16.36 -0.50
C ARG A 437 19.54 15.90 -1.38
N LEU A 438 18.63 15.13 -0.78
CA LEU A 438 17.33 14.81 -1.38
C LEU A 438 16.41 16.04 -1.33
N VAL A 439 15.63 16.26 -2.38
CA VAL A 439 14.66 17.37 -2.46
C VAL A 439 13.28 16.94 -1.96
N ALA A 440 12.82 15.74 -2.35
CA ALA A 440 11.52 15.20 -1.98
C ALA A 440 11.67 13.97 -1.09
N THR A 441 11.52 14.14 0.23
CA THR A 441 11.79 13.07 1.21
C THR A 441 10.52 12.42 1.77
N ALA A 442 9.34 12.96 1.48
CA ALA A 442 8.08 12.38 1.96
C ALA A 442 7.68 11.20 1.07
N ALA A 443 7.46 10.04 1.68
CA ALA A 443 6.87 8.90 0.99
C ALA A 443 5.39 9.16 0.67
N THR A 444 4.96 8.65 -0.47
CA THR A 444 3.56 8.61 -0.88
C THR A 444 2.76 7.68 0.04
N VAL A 445 1.45 7.92 0.15
CA VAL A 445 0.54 7.05 0.93
C VAL A 445 0.59 5.60 0.39
N SER A 446 0.71 5.45 -0.93
CA SER A 446 0.81 4.15 -1.58
C SER A 446 2.07 3.39 -1.15
N ALA A 447 3.23 4.05 -1.11
CA ALA A 447 4.46 3.42 -0.67
C ALA A 447 4.42 3.08 0.82
N VAL A 448 3.87 3.96 1.66
CA VAL A 448 3.70 3.70 3.10
C VAL A 448 2.82 2.47 3.34
N ASP A 449 1.69 2.35 2.62
CA ASP A 449 0.81 1.18 2.70
C ASP A 449 1.52 -0.11 2.25
N THR A 450 2.17 -0.11 1.08
CA THR A 450 2.95 -1.24 0.59
C THR A 450 4.02 -1.66 1.59
N VAL A 451 4.82 -0.72 2.09
CA VAL A 451 5.87 -1.01 3.07
C VAL A 451 5.30 -1.56 4.37
N ASN A 452 4.15 -1.07 4.84
CA ASN A 452 3.50 -1.63 6.04
C ASN A 452 2.98 -3.06 5.81
N LYS A 453 2.42 -3.36 4.63
CA LYS A 453 2.02 -4.72 4.27
C LYS A 453 3.23 -5.67 4.19
N VAL A 454 4.31 -5.24 3.56
CA VAL A 454 5.59 -5.99 3.52
C VAL A 454 6.10 -6.23 4.94
N ARG A 455 6.10 -5.21 5.80
CA ARG A 455 6.50 -5.36 7.21
C ARG A 455 5.64 -6.39 7.94
N ASN A 456 4.33 -6.38 7.75
CA ASN A 456 3.44 -7.36 8.37
C ASN A 456 3.81 -8.79 7.96
N VAL A 457 4.03 -9.04 6.67
CA VAL A 457 4.47 -10.35 6.16
C VAL A 457 5.84 -10.74 6.73
N GLN A 458 6.80 -9.83 6.65
CA GLN A 458 8.19 -10.08 7.06
C GLN A 458 8.38 -10.15 8.59
N SER A 459 7.43 -9.63 9.37
CA SER A 459 7.44 -9.68 10.84
C SER A 459 7.52 -11.11 11.40
N ARG A 460 7.04 -12.09 10.62
CA ARG A 460 7.09 -13.53 10.93
C ARG A 460 8.51 -14.09 10.95
N TYR A 461 9.42 -13.50 10.17
CA TYR A 461 10.75 -14.04 9.92
C TYR A 461 11.88 -13.22 10.56
N TRP A 462 11.67 -11.91 10.74
CA TRP A 462 12.72 -10.97 11.17
C TRP A 462 12.38 -10.31 12.50
N ARG A 463 13.26 -10.39 13.49
CA ARG A 463 13.05 -9.83 14.84
C ARG A 463 12.94 -8.30 14.82
N SER A 464 13.70 -7.66 13.95
CA SER A 464 13.76 -6.21 13.74
C SER A 464 12.48 -5.61 13.14
N ILE A 465 11.60 -6.44 12.55
CA ILE A 465 10.39 -5.97 11.87
C ILE A 465 9.17 -6.10 12.77
N TYR A 466 8.43 -4.99 12.88
CA TYR A 466 7.19 -4.84 13.64
C TYR A 466 6.10 -4.22 12.75
N PRO A 467 4.81 -4.36 13.10
CA PRO A 467 4.26 -5.10 14.25
C PRO A 467 4.37 -6.62 14.10
N LYS A 468 4.40 -7.36 15.21
CA LYS A 468 4.32 -8.82 15.21
C LYS A 468 2.88 -9.30 15.05
N GLU A 469 2.69 -10.37 14.30
CA GLU A 469 1.41 -11.07 14.30
C GLU A 469 1.10 -11.67 15.68
N PRO A 470 -0.17 -11.68 16.10
CA PRO A 470 -0.56 -12.27 17.37
C PRO A 470 -0.36 -13.79 17.34
N VAL A 471 0.11 -14.35 18.46
CA VAL A 471 0.23 -15.81 18.62
C VAL A 471 -1.16 -16.45 18.50
N GLY A 472 -1.34 -17.31 17.49
CA GLY A 472 -2.60 -18.02 17.23
C GLY A 472 -3.39 -17.55 16.00
N GLY A 473 -2.97 -16.46 15.36
CA GLY A 473 -3.64 -15.94 14.15
C GLY A 473 -5.10 -15.57 14.36
N ILE A 474 -5.87 -15.46 13.27
CA ILE A 474 -7.32 -15.21 13.31
C ILE A 474 -8.04 -16.57 13.40
N PHE A 475 -7.91 -17.27 14.53
CA PHE A 475 -8.62 -18.54 14.72
C PHE A 475 -10.02 -18.32 15.29
N GLY A 476 -11.06 -18.68 14.53
CA GLY A 476 -12.47 -18.56 14.95
C GLY A 476 -12.97 -17.11 15.13
N GLY A 477 -12.28 -16.14 14.51
CA GLY A 477 -12.65 -14.72 14.59
C GLY A 477 -13.79 -14.36 13.63
N GLU A 478 -14.65 -13.45 14.07
CA GLU A 478 -15.65 -12.80 13.21
C GLU A 478 -15.13 -11.42 12.78
N ARG A 479 -15.55 -10.94 11.60
CA ARG A 479 -15.17 -9.60 11.16
C ARG A 479 -15.85 -8.57 12.06
N LEU A 480 -15.07 -7.59 12.52
CA LEU A 480 -15.55 -6.62 13.51
C LEU A 480 -16.74 -5.79 13.00
N HIS A 481 -16.87 -5.59 11.68
CA HIS A 481 -18.04 -4.92 11.11
C HIS A 481 -19.36 -5.64 11.39
N ASP A 482 -19.37 -6.99 11.36
CA ASP A 482 -20.57 -7.78 11.62
C ASP A 482 -20.99 -7.63 13.09
N ILE A 483 -20.01 -7.71 14.00
CA ILE A 483 -20.21 -7.52 15.45
C ILE A 483 -20.75 -6.11 15.75
N ILE A 484 -20.13 -5.08 15.16
CA ILE A 484 -20.55 -3.69 15.36
C ILE A 484 -21.98 -3.49 14.83
N ARG A 485 -22.31 -4.02 13.65
CA ARG A 485 -23.64 -3.85 13.09
C ARG A 485 -24.71 -4.58 13.90
N GLN A 486 -24.43 -5.79 14.38
CA GLN A 486 -25.31 -6.49 15.32
C GLN A 486 -25.53 -5.70 16.61
N TRP A 487 -24.47 -5.14 17.18
CA TRP A 487 -24.58 -4.27 18.36
C TRP A 487 -25.40 -3.01 18.06
N GLN A 488 -25.19 -2.34 16.93
CA GLN A 488 -25.97 -1.16 16.53
C GLN A 488 -27.45 -1.52 16.40
N ALA A 489 -27.79 -2.65 15.77
CA ALA A 489 -29.16 -3.11 15.62
C ALA A 489 -29.84 -3.33 16.97
N ALA A 490 -29.19 -4.04 17.91
CA ALA A 490 -29.70 -4.23 19.26
C ALA A 490 -29.85 -2.89 20.01
N HIS A 491 -28.84 -2.03 19.93
CA HIS A 491 -28.82 -0.72 20.60
C HIS A 491 -29.95 0.21 20.11
N LEU A 492 -30.18 0.24 18.81
CA LEU A 492 -31.24 1.05 18.18
C LEU A 492 -32.63 0.46 18.43
N TYR A 493 -32.76 -0.88 18.50
CA TYR A 493 -33.99 -1.53 18.93
C TYR A 493 -34.34 -1.17 20.38
N ASP A 494 -33.38 -1.22 21.30
CA ASP A 494 -33.63 -0.93 22.71
C ASP A 494 -34.08 0.51 22.91
N LYS A 495 -33.40 1.47 22.27
CA LYS A 495 -33.69 2.91 22.43
C LYS A 495 -34.92 3.39 21.64
N TYR A 496 -35.07 2.93 20.39
CA TYR A 496 -36.02 3.53 19.45
C TYR A 496 -36.90 2.49 18.72
N LYS A 497 -36.74 1.21 19.05
CA LYS A 497 -37.49 0.09 18.46
C LYS A 497 -37.27 -0.06 16.96
N LEU A 498 -36.10 0.36 16.44
CA LEU A 498 -35.75 0.08 15.05
C LEU A 498 -35.65 -1.43 14.85
N THR A 499 -36.30 -1.93 13.81
CA THR A 499 -36.29 -3.35 13.42
C THR A 499 -35.71 -3.50 12.03
N GLN A 500 -35.19 -4.68 11.73
CA GLN A 500 -34.65 -4.98 10.41
C GLN A 500 -35.72 -4.95 9.33
N LEU A 501 -35.44 -4.27 8.21
CA LEU A 501 -36.22 -4.41 6.99
C LEU A 501 -35.72 -5.60 6.19
N HIS A 502 -36.64 -6.44 5.74
CA HIS A 502 -36.29 -7.65 5.00
C HIS A 502 -36.02 -7.33 3.53
N ILE A 503 -34.86 -7.72 3.01
CA ILE A 503 -34.50 -7.50 1.60
C ILE A 503 -34.58 -8.86 0.89
N TYR A 504 -35.54 -9.01 -0.01
CA TYR A 504 -35.72 -10.25 -0.77
C TYR A 504 -34.66 -10.36 -1.85
N ARG A 505 -33.80 -11.38 -1.78
CA ARG A 505 -32.76 -11.69 -2.79
C ARG A 505 -32.60 -13.20 -2.96
N ASP A 506 -32.26 -13.62 -4.18
CA ASP A 506 -32.08 -15.04 -4.54
C ASP A 506 -30.80 -15.66 -3.94
N THR A 507 -29.80 -14.82 -3.60
CA THR A 507 -28.58 -15.18 -2.85
C THR A 507 -28.32 -14.13 -1.78
N ILE A 508 -28.40 -14.50 -0.50
CA ILE A 508 -28.10 -13.59 0.61
C ILE A 508 -26.78 -14.03 1.24
N SER A 509 -25.76 -13.21 1.04
CA SER A 509 -24.56 -13.21 1.87
C SER A 509 -24.95 -12.79 3.30
N LYS A 510 -24.35 -13.41 4.33
CA LYS A 510 -24.57 -13.07 5.74
C LYS A 510 -24.35 -11.58 6.05
N SER A 511 -23.55 -10.86 5.25
CA SER A 511 -23.22 -9.45 5.49
C SER A 511 -24.42 -8.52 5.36
N PHE A 512 -25.49 -8.92 4.68
CA PHE A 512 -26.68 -8.08 4.51
C PHE A 512 -27.70 -8.25 5.63
N ASP A 513 -27.46 -9.18 6.55
CA ASP A 513 -28.28 -9.31 7.74
C ASP A 513 -28.07 -8.09 8.64
N HIS A 514 -29.17 -7.53 9.17
CA HIS A 514 -29.18 -6.31 9.99
C HIS A 514 -28.62 -5.01 9.33
N GLN A 515 -28.32 -4.99 8.03
CA GLN A 515 -27.78 -3.79 7.38
C GLN A 515 -28.80 -2.67 7.18
N VAL A 516 -30.09 -3.01 7.09
CA VAL A 516 -31.17 -2.03 6.95
C VAL A 516 -32.08 -2.12 8.18
N LEU A 517 -32.16 -1.01 8.91
CA LEU A 517 -32.99 -0.88 10.11
C LEU A 517 -34.01 0.24 9.92
N ALA A 518 -35.23 0.06 10.41
CA ALA A 518 -36.27 1.09 10.28
C ALA A 518 -37.11 1.24 11.55
N THR A 519 -37.56 2.46 11.84
CA THR A 519 -38.46 2.75 12.96
C THR A 519 -39.82 2.06 12.77
N PRO A 520 -40.53 1.72 13.86
CA PRO A 520 -41.85 1.08 13.74
C PRO A 520 -42.86 2.03 13.10
N ASN A 521 -43.70 1.47 12.24
CA ASN A 521 -44.75 2.18 11.51
C ASN A 521 -44.20 3.40 10.75
N PHE A 522 -42.99 3.31 10.19
CA PHE A 522 -42.37 4.42 9.47
C PHE A 522 -43.26 4.89 8.31
N GLU A 523 -43.94 3.95 7.64
CA GLU A 523 -44.90 4.17 6.55
C GLU A 523 -46.09 5.05 6.92
N SER A 524 -46.39 5.21 8.21
CA SER A 524 -47.49 6.05 8.72
C SER A 524 -47.03 7.47 9.11
N LYS A 525 -45.73 7.76 9.02
CA LYS A 525 -45.17 9.05 9.44
C LYS A 525 -45.28 10.09 8.32
N LYS A 526 -45.48 11.36 8.69
CA LYS A 526 -45.53 12.47 7.72
C LYS A 526 -44.20 12.68 6.99
N ASN A 527 -43.08 12.53 7.71
CA ASN A 527 -41.74 12.74 7.16
C ASN A 527 -40.86 11.52 7.41
N LEU A 528 -39.94 11.25 6.48
CA LEU A 528 -39.01 10.12 6.50
C LEU A 528 -37.57 10.62 6.32
N VAL A 529 -36.64 10.08 7.11
CA VAL A 529 -35.20 10.28 6.92
C VAL A 529 -34.56 8.95 6.56
N ILE A 530 -33.89 8.87 5.42
CA ILE A 530 -33.14 7.70 4.99
C ILE A 530 -31.65 8.02 5.05
N ILE A 531 -30.90 7.28 5.86
CA ILE A 531 -29.48 7.52 6.10
C ILE A 531 -28.68 6.37 5.48
N PHE A 532 -27.92 6.67 4.44
CA PHE A 532 -26.91 5.79 3.86
C PHE A 532 -25.54 6.19 4.40
N HIS A 533 -24.89 5.32 5.15
CA HIS A 533 -23.60 5.63 5.74
C HIS A 533 -22.63 4.44 5.64
N ASP A 534 -21.34 4.76 5.57
CA ASP A 534 -20.27 3.78 5.71
C ASP A 534 -20.19 3.27 7.16
N SER A 535 -19.47 2.17 7.38
CA SER A 535 -19.23 1.63 8.72
C SER A 535 -18.61 2.68 9.68
N PRO A 536 -18.90 2.60 10.99
CA PRO A 536 -18.29 3.50 11.99
C PRO A 536 -16.75 3.43 12.04
N ASP A 537 -16.12 4.53 12.45
CA ASP A 537 -14.67 4.57 12.65
C ASP A 537 -14.27 3.88 13.96
N LEU A 538 -13.15 3.16 13.94
CA LEU A 538 -12.51 2.62 15.12
C LEU A 538 -11.18 3.34 15.39
N LEU A 539 -11.12 4.08 16.49
CA LEU A 539 -9.96 4.89 16.87
C LEU A 539 -9.28 4.26 18.07
N GLY A 540 -8.05 3.76 17.89
CA GLY A 540 -7.25 3.21 18.99
C GLY A 540 -5.78 3.53 18.80
N VAL A 541 -5.06 3.73 19.90
CA VAL A 541 -3.60 3.91 19.87
C VAL A 541 -2.95 2.53 19.93
N GLY A 542 -2.45 2.06 18.80
CA GLY A 542 -1.60 0.86 18.77
C GLY A 542 -0.24 1.14 19.43
N ASN A 543 0.32 0.15 20.13
CA ASN A 543 1.68 0.27 20.68
C ASN A 543 2.78 0.03 19.63
N GLY A 544 2.42 -0.25 18.38
CA GLY A 544 3.33 -0.53 17.26
C GLY A 544 4.05 -1.89 17.35
N LEU A 545 3.89 -2.63 18.46
CA LEU A 545 4.58 -3.90 18.69
C LEU A 545 3.80 -5.10 18.13
N THR A 546 2.48 -5.00 18.07
CA THR A 546 1.59 -6.07 17.64
C THR A 546 0.39 -5.48 16.92
N THR A 547 -0.20 -6.24 16.01
CA THR A 547 -1.47 -5.88 15.37
C THR A 547 -2.67 -6.07 16.31
N GLN A 548 -2.47 -6.64 17.51
CA GLN A 548 -3.52 -6.80 18.51
C GLN A 548 -3.93 -5.45 19.10
N ALA A 549 -5.14 -5.01 18.75
CA ALA A 549 -5.77 -3.85 19.40
C ALA A 549 -6.26 -4.21 20.80
N LYS A 550 -6.12 -3.28 21.74
CA LYS A 550 -6.67 -3.39 23.09
C LYS A 550 -8.09 -2.82 23.11
N PRO A 551 -9.14 -3.63 23.38
CA PRO A 551 -10.51 -3.13 23.33
C PRO A 551 -10.79 -1.95 24.26
N HIS A 552 -10.08 -1.82 25.39
CA HIS A 552 -10.26 -0.71 26.32
C HIS A 552 -9.69 0.62 25.83
N ASP A 553 -8.72 0.59 24.92
CA ASP A 553 -8.08 1.77 24.34
C ASP A 553 -8.66 2.11 22.95
N THR A 554 -9.59 1.30 22.45
CA THR A 554 -10.24 1.46 21.15
C THR A 554 -11.63 2.04 21.32
N TRP A 555 -11.87 3.16 20.66
CA TRP A 555 -13.13 3.89 20.64
C TRP A 555 -13.85 3.63 19.32
N MET A 556 -15.15 3.40 19.38
CA MET A 556 -16.01 3.43 18.19
C MET A 556 -16.64 4.81 18.07
N VAL A 557 -16.51 5.43 16.90
CA VAL A 557 -17.06 6.75 16.60
C VAL A 557 -18.08 6.61 15.49
N ASP A 558 -19.32 6.93 15.82
CA ASP A 558 -20.49 6.75 14.95
C ASP A 558 -21.30 8.06 14.87
N GLY A 559 -21.18 8.76 13.75
CA GLY A 559 -21.85 10.02 13.49
C GLY A 559 -23.35 9.86 13.21
N SER A 560 -23.79 8.72 12.65
CA SER A 560 -25.17 8.54 12.17
C SER A 560 -26.18 8.54 13.31
N GLN A 561 -25.80 8.01 14.47
CA GLN A 561 -26.68 7.95 15.65
C GLN A 561 -27.23 9.30 16.10
N SER A 562 -26.49 10.39 15.90
CA SER A 562 -26.93 11.75 16.25
C SER A 562 -28.16 12.16 15.43
N TYR A 563 -28.16 11.84 14.13
CA TYR A 563 -29.24 12.12 13.18
C TYR A 563 -30.46 11.22 13.43
N ILE A 564 -30.24 9.93 13.69
CA ILE A 564 -31.32 8.99 14.04
C ILE A 564 -32.06 9.49 15.29
N ARG A 565 -31.32 9.81 16.37
CA ARG A 565 -31.89 10.32 17.61
C ARG A 565 -32.71 11.58 17.38
N TRP A 566 -32.19 12.51 16.58
CA TRP A 566 -32.87 13.77 16.29
C TRP A 566 -34.18 13.53 15.52
N ALA A 567 -34.15 12.73 14.44
CA ALA A 567 -35.32 12.45 13.62
C ALA A 567 -36.43 11.73 14.43
N VAL A 568 -36.06 10.74 15.24
CA VAL A 568 -37.01 10.04 16.13
C VAL A 568 -37.61 10.99 17.17
N SER A 569 -36.80 11.90 17.76
CA SER A 569 -37.31 12.88 18.73
C SER A 569 -38.34 13.86 18.16
N ARG A 570 -38.38 14.00 16.82
CA ARG A 570 -39.33 14.82 16.07
C ARG A 570 -40.52 14.02 15.53
N GLY A 571 -40.60 12.72 15.83
CA GLY A 571 -41.66 11.83 15.36
C GLY A 571 -41.56 11.46 13.87
N MET A 572 -40.40 11.66 13.25
CA MET A 572 -40.15 11.27 11.85
C MET A 572 -39.89 9.76 11.76
N GLY A 573 -40.20 9.16 10.61
CA GLY A 573 -39.73 7.82 10.27
C GLY A 573 -38.23 7.85 9.97
N VAL A 574 -37.51 6.78 10.31
CA VAL A 574 -36.09 6.63 9.98
C VAL A 574 -35.86 5.28 9.33
N ILE A 575 -35.10 5.26 8.23
CA ILE A 575 -34.48 4.07 7.65
C ILE A 575 -32.96 4.29 7.68
N ASP A 576 -32.25 3.43 8.40
CA ASP A 576 -30.80 3.44 8.57
C ASP A 576 -30.18 2.31 7.73
N VAL A 577 -29.29 2.67 6.81
CA VAL A 577 -28.65 1.80 5.84
C VAL A 577 -27.15 1.89 5.99
N ASN A 578 -26.54 0.80 6.47
CA ASN A 578 -25.08 0.69 6.54
C ASN A 578 -24.56 -0.03 5.29
N ILE A 579 -23.58 0.57 4.61
CA ILE A 579 -22.91 -0.02 3.45
C ILE A 579 -21.51 -0.46 3.91
N PRO A 580 -21.25 -1.77 4.09
CA PRO A 580 -19.94 -2.24 4.51
C PRO A 580 -18.92 -2.12 3.36
N GLU A 581 -17.67 -1.83 3.68
CA GLU A 581 -16.57 -1.75 2.71
C GLU A 581 -16.24 -3.10 2.07
N VAL A 582 -16.45 -4.20 2.82
CA VAL A 582 -16.26 -5.57 2.34
C VAL A 582 -17.52 -6.38 2.60
N ILE A 583 -18.02 -7.05 1.58
CA ILE A 583 -19.16 -7.97 1.67
C ILE A 583 -18.63 -9.38 1.95
N THR A 584 -18.89 -9.91 3.13
CA THR A 584 -18.64 -11.31 3.54
C THR A 584 -19.56 -12.29 2.79
N ILE A 585 -19.09 -12.86 1.68
CA ILE A 585 -19.82 -13.90 0.93
C ILE A 585 -19.74 -15.23 1.67
N SER A 586 -20.86 -15.96 1.73
CA SER A 586 -20.98 -17.25 2.44
C SER A 586 -20.75 -18.50 1.58
N ASP A 587 -20.66 -18.37 0.25
CA ASP A 587 -20.38 -19.48 -0.66
C ASP A 587 -19.00 -19.31 -1.36
N PRO A 588 -18.01 -20.13 -1.02
CA PRO A 588 -16.67 -20.09 -1.63
C PRO A 588 -16.62 -20.67 -3.07
N ASN A 589 -17.74 -21.12 -3.66
CA ASN A 589 -17.76 -21.70 -5.02
C ASN A 589 -18.40 -20.78 -6.08
N ASP A 590 -18.69 -19.52 -5.78
CA ASP A 590 -19.24 -18.58 -6.77
C ASP A 590 -18.17 -18.19 -7.81
N PRO A 591 -18.32 -18.57 -9.10
CA PRO A 591 -17.33 -18.31 -10.14
C PRO A 591 -17.16 -16.82 -10.47
N GLU A 592 -18.07 -15.93 -10.03
CA GLU A 592 -17.94 -14.49 -10.23
C GLU A 592 -16.97 -13.83 -9.23
N TYR A 593 -16.54 -14.55 -8.18
CA TYR A 593 -15.70 -14.05 -7.08
C TYR A 593 -14.47 -14.90 -6.74
N ASN A 594 -14.24 -16.02 -7.42
CA ASN A 594 -13.05 -16.87 -7.22
C ASN A 594 -11.71 -16.21 -7.63
N ASP A 595 -11.74 -15.02 -8.24
CA ASP A 595 -10.54 -14.21 -8.47
C ASP A 595 -10.18 -13.28 -7.28
N ALA A 596 -10.98 -13.28 -6.20
CA ALA A 596 -10.82 -12.38 -5.06
C ALA A 596 -9.99 -12.95 -3.90
N GLU A 597 -9.21 -14.02 -4.11
CA GLU A 597 -8.27 -14.55 -3.10
C GLU A 597 -6.96 -13.74 -3.00
N VAL A 598 -6.92 -12.52 -3.55
CA VAL A 598 -5.90 -11.50 -3.23
C VAL A 598 -6.61 -10.18 -2.94
N ASP A 599 -6.95 -9.99 -1.66
CA ASP A 599 -7.70 -8.85 -1.11
C ASP A 599 -6.94 -7.52 -1.38
N TYR A 600 -7.23 -6.87 -2.52
CA TYR A 600 -6.85 -5.49 -2.80
C TYR A 600 -8.04 -4.56 -2.54
N ALA A 601 -7.80 -3.46 -1.82
CA ALA A 601 -8.83 -2.52 -1.40
C ALA A 601 -9.65 -1.94 -2.57
N SER A 602 -9.08 -1.74 -3.76
CA SER A 602 -9.78 -1.09 -4.87
C SER A 602 -10.91 -1.92 -5.50
N THR A 603 -10.78 -3.25 -5.54
CA THR A 603 -11.81 -4.14 -6.10
C THR A 603 -12.94 -4.39 -5.11
N ALA A 604 -12.61 -4.51 -3.81
CA ALA A 604 -13.58 -4.68 -2.74
C ALA A 604 -14.52 -3.47 -2.60
N THR A 605 -13.98 -2.24 -2.58
CA THR A 605 -14.79 -1.01 -2.51
C THR A 605 -15.71 -0.86 -3.72
N ASP A 606 -15.27 -1.28 -4.92
CA ASP A 606 -16.09 -1.20 -6.12
C ASP A 606 -17.28 -2.15 -6.11
N VAL A 607 -17.11 -3.35 -5.54
CA VAL A 607 -18.18 -4.32 -5.33
C VAL A 607 -19.19 -3.79 -4.31
N ALA A 608 -18.71 -3.32 -3.15
CA ALA A 608 -19.55 -2.73 -2.12
C ALA A 608 -20.39 -1.56 -2.66
N ARG A 609 -19.77 -0.70 -3.48
CA ARG A 609 -20.46 0.40 -4.16
C ARG A 609 -21.60 -0.08 -5.06
N ARG A 610 -21.34 -1.06 -5.94
CA ARG A 610 -22.37 -1.60 -6.87
C ARG A 610 -23.53 -2.21 -6.11
N GLU A 611 -23.25 -2.93 -5.03
CA GLU A 611 -24.31 -3.53 -4.19
C GLU A 611 -25.09 -2.48 -3.41
N GLY A 612 -24.43 -1.42 -2.93
CA GLY A 612 -25.08 -0.25 -2.32
C GLY A 612 -26.03 0.45 -3.29
N GLU A 613 -25.64 0.63 -4.55
CA GLU A 613 -26.49 1.20 -5.61
C GLU A 613 -27.76 0.36 -5.84
N LYS A 614 -27.62 -0.97 -5.93
CA LYS A 614 -28.77 -1.89 -6.05
C LYS A 614 -29.69 -1.83 -4.83
N LEU A 615 -29.10 -1.75 -3.63
CA LEU A 615 -29.86 -1.67 -2.38
C LEU A 615 -30.69 -0.39 -2.29
N ALA A 616 -30.12 0.76 -2.68
CA ALA A 616 -30.84 2.03 -2.68
C ALA A 616 -32.07 2.01 -3.59
N ALA A 617 -31.93 1.48 -4.82
CA ALA A 617 -33.06 1.31 -5.74
C ALA A 617 -34.13 0.39 -5.15
N TYR A 618 -33.73 -0.77 -4.60
CA TYR A 618 -34.66 -1.71 -4.00
C TYR A 618 -35.46 -1.09 -2.84
N LEU A 619 -34.78 -0.38 -1.93
CA LEU A 619 -35.43 0.29 -0.80
C LEU A 619 -36.42 1.34 -1.28
N TRP A 620 -36.05 2.10 -2.31
CA TRP A 620 -36.92 3.12 -2.88
C TRP A 620 -38.23 2.51 -3.42
N GLU A 621 -38.12 1.53 -4.32
CA GLU A 621 -39.26 0.93 -5.02
C GLU A 621 -40.19 0.14 -4.08
N ASN A 622 -39.64 -0.55 -3.07
CA ASN A 622 -40.40 -1.50 -2.26
C ASN A 622 -40.88 -0.92 -0.93
N TYR A 623 -40.14 0.02 -0.34
CA TYR A 623 -40.42 0.51 1.02
C TYR A 623 -40.74 2.00 1.09
N VAL A 624 -40.40 2.79 0.07
CA VAL A 624 -40.55 4.25 0.13
C VAL A 624 -41.66 4.73 -0.80
N GLU A 625 -41.51 4.48 -2.10
CA GLU A 625 -42.45 4.92 -3.14
C GLU A 625 -43.91 4.48 -2.91
N PRO A 626 -44.21 3.29 -2.36
CA PRO A 626 -45.61 2.89 -2.13
C PRO A 626 -46.33 3.70 -1.05
N TYR A 627 -45.61 4.28 -0.09
CA TYR A 627 -46.18 4.84 1.14
C TYR A 627 -46.05 6.35 1.25
N PHE A 628 -45.01 6.94 0.65
CA PHE A 628 -44.71 8.36 0.79
C PHE A 628 -45.03 9.13 -0.49
N ARG A 629 -45.70 10.28 -0.33
CA ARG A 629 -45.99 11.23 -1.42
C ARG A 629 -45.17 12.52 -1.33
N GLY A 630 -44.40 12.68 -0.26
CA GLY A 630 -43.64 13.88 0.11
C GLY A 630 -42.90 13.66 1.43
N GLY A 631 -42.11 14.64 1.86
CA GLY A 631 -41.55 14.65 3.22
C GLY A 631 -40.27 13.83 3.43
N ILE A 632 -39.56 13.46 2.36
CA ILE A 632 -38.38 12.57 2.46
C ILE A 632 -37.07 13.36 2.44
N PHE A 633 -36.16 13.03 3.36
CA PHE A 633 -34.76 13.45 3.32
C PHE A 633 -33.82 12.26 3.10
N LEU A 634 -32.82 12.44 2.24
CA LEU A 634 -31.73 11.48 2.06
C LEU A 634 -30.45 12.04 2.68
N ILE A 635 -29.77 11.24 3.50
CA ILE A 635 -28.47 11.58 4.08
C ILE A 635 -27.46 10.54 3.61
N GLY A 636 -26.39 10.97 2.93
CA GLY A 636 -25.31 10.11 2.46
C GLY A 636 -23.98 10.49 3.09
N ALA A 637 -23.26 9.52 3.66
CA ALA A 637 -21.97 9.73 4.29
C ALA A 637 -20.91 8.78 3.72
N GLY A 638 -19.84 9.33 3.12
CA GLY A 638 -18.72 8.58 2.59
C GLY A 638 -19.02 7.91 1.23
N HIS A 639 -18.54 6.68 1.04
CA HIS A 639 -18.81 5.89 -0.16
C HIS A 639 -20.29 5.63 -0.35
N ALA A 640 -21.06 5.48 0.73
CA ALA A 640 -22.50 5.29 0.72
C ALA A 640 -23.28 6.42 0.00
N PHE A 641 -22.71 7.64 -0.07
CA PHE A 641 -23.30 8.75 -0.84
C PHE A 641 -23.46 8.42 -2.34
N HIS A 642 -22.63 7.52 -2.88
CA HIS A 642 -22.72 7.08 -4.27
C HIS A 642 -24.05 6.40 -4.59
N ALA A 643 -24.58 5.62 -3.65
CA ALA A 643 -25.86 4.94 -3.83
C ALA A 643 -27.01 5.93 -4.00
N ILE A 644 -27.02 7.01 -3.20
CA ILE A 644 -27.98 8.11 -3.32
C ILE A 644 -27.79 8.85 -4.64
N ALA A 645 -26.56 9.20 -5.00
CA ALA A 645 -26.28 9.94 -6.23
C ALA A 645 -26.76 9.20 -7.48
N LYS A 646 -26.59 7.87 -7.50
CA LYS A 646 -27.07 6.99 -8.57
C LYS A 646 -28.60 6.93 -8.61
N LEU A 647 -29.24 6.64 -7.47
CA LEU A 647 -30.70 6.58 -7.34
C LEU A 647 -31.36 7.86 -7.88
N VAL A 648 -30.87 9.02 -7.44
CA VAL A 648 -31.43 10.31 -7.83
C VAL A 648 -31.15 10.65 -9.29
N SER A 649 -30.00 10.24 -9.83
CA SER A 649 -29.68 10.51 -11.24
C SER A 649 -30.52 9.71 -12.22
N GLU A 650 -30.93 8.49 -11.85
CA GLU A 650 -31.60 7.55 -12.76
C GLU A 650 -33.11 7.46 -12.57
N ASN A 651 -33.62 7.79 -11.39
CA ASN A 651 -35.04 7.71 -11.09
C ASN A 651 -35.66 9.10 -10.97
N GLU A 652 -36.48 9.50 -11.95
CA GLU A 652 -37.21 10.78 -11.89
C GLU A 652 -38.40 10.77 -10.91
N SER A 653 -38.89 9.60 -10.49
CA SER A 653 -40.00 9.50 -9.54
C SER A 653 -39.64 9.98 -8.14
N VAL A 654 -38.33 10.15 -7.85
CA VAL A 654 -37.85 10.57 -6.53
C VAL A 654 -38.17 12.03 -6.22
N TYR A 655 -38.07 12.92 -7.21
CA TYR A 655 -38.05 14.38 -6.99
C TYR A 655 -39.33 14.95 -6.39
N PRO A 656 -40.55 14.52 -6.79
CA PRO A 656 -41.78 15.01 -6.17
C PRO A 656 -41.87 14.71 -4.67
N THR A 657 -41.17 13.67 -4.21
CA THR A 657 -41.25 13.19 -2.83
C THR A 657 -40.11 13.69 -1.93
N LEU A 658 -39.02 14.18 -2.52
CA LEU A 658 -37.82 14.60 -1.81
C LEU A 658 -37.88 16.07 -1.38
N LEU A 659 -37.68 16.30 -0.09
CA LEU A 659 -37.47 17.65 0.47
C LEU A 659 -36.01 18.09 0.38
N GLY A 660 -35.07 17.15 0.45
CA GLY A 660 -33.66 17.50 0.32
C GLY A 660 -32.67 16.37 0.54
N ILE A 661 -31.42 16.65 0.16
CA ILE A 661 -30.31 15.69 0.22
C ILE A 661 -29.15 16.29 1.00
N VAL A 662 -28.66 15.56 2.01
CA VAL A 662 -27.45 15.93 2.76
C VAL A 662 -26.34 14.95 2.41
N GLY A 663 -25.17 15.47 2.04
CA GLY A 663 -23.99 14.68 1.70
C GLY A 663 -22.80 15.03 2.58
N PHE A 664 -22.05 14.03 3.05
CA PHE A 664 -20.77 14.20 3.72
C PHE A 664 -19.68 13.45 2.95
N ILE A 665 -18.67 14.18 2.46
CA ILE A 665 -17.59 13.65 1.63
C ILE A 665 -16.24 14.07 2.22
N SER A 666 -15.41 13.10 2.56
CA SER A 666 -14.09 13.29 3.14
C SER A 666 -13.02 13.29 2.04
N THR A 667 -12.56 12.11 1.65
CA THR A 667 -11.50 11.90 0.65
C THR A 667 -12.03 11.29 -0.65
N GLU A 668 -13.30 10.88 -0.64
CA GLU A 668 -13.94 10.10 -1.67
C GLU A 668 -14.27 10.98 -2.88
N PRO A 669 -14.21 10.45 -4.12
CA PRO A 669 -14.51 11.23 -5.31
C PRO A 669 -15.98 11.67 -5.33
N ILE A 670 -16.20 12.97 -5.52
CA ILE A 670 -17.56 13.51 -5.63
C ILE A 670 -18.23 13.10 -6.95
N ARG A 671 -19.43 12.54 -6.86
CA ARG A 671 -20.23 12.15 -8.03
C ARG A 671 -21.16 13.27 -8.46
N PRO A 672 -21.15 13.65 -9.75
CA PRO A 672 -22.12 14.61 -10.28
C PRO A 672 -23.50 13.94 -10.38
N ILE A 673 -24.53 14.62 -9.89
CA ILE A 673 -25.93 14.26 -10.14
C ILE A 673 -26.43 15.04 -11.35
N SER A 674 -26.75 14.29 -12.40
CA SER A 674 -27.34 14.83 -13.62
C SER A 674 -28.08 13.75 -14.37
N ASN A 675 -29.24 14.09 -14.88
CA ASN A 675 -30.00 13.24 -15.78
C ASN A 675 -29.86 13.79 -17.22
N PRO A 676 -29.38 13.00 -18.20
CA PRO A 676 -29.28 13.42 -19.59
C PRO A 676 -30.61 13.86 -20.22
N GLY A 677 -31.74 13.30 -19.75
CA GLY A 677 -33.09 13.65 -20.21
C GLY A 677 -33.66 14.91 -19.57
N SER A 678 -33.15 15.32 -18.40
CA SER A 678 -33.74 16.36 -17.56
C SER A 678 -32.69 17.32 -17.01
N HIS A 679 -32.41 18.39 -17.75
CA HIS A 679 -31.41 19.41 -17.35
C HIS A 679 -31.76 20.17 -16.06
N TRP A 680 -33.03 20.18 -15.65
CA TRP A 680 -33.49 20.82 -14.43
C TRP A 680 -33.00 20.10 -13.15
N VAL A 681 -32.69 18.81 -13.24
CA VAL A 681 -32.22 17.98 -12.12
C VAL A 681 -31.00 18.58 -11.43
N SER A 682 -30.01 19.03 -12.20
CA SER A 682 -28.78 19.59 -11.63
C SER A 682 -28.99 20.96 -10.98
N GLN A 683 -30.05 21.68 -11.37
CA GLN A 683 -30.45 22.93 -10.72
C GLN A 683 -31.22 22.61 -9.43
N TRP A 684 -32.19 21.71 -9.49
CA TRP A 684 -32.93 21.25 -8.31
C TRP A 684 -31.99 20.69 -7.24
N TYR A 685 -31.02 19.87 -7.64
CA TYR A 685 -30.05 19.28 -6.71
C TYR A 685 -29.20 20.35 -6.04
N ARG A 686 -28.80 21.40 -6.76
CA ARG A 686 -28.08 22.53 -6.17
C ARG A 686 -28.92 23.27 -5.13
N ASP A 687 -30.20 23.45 -5.39
CA ASP A 687 -31.07 24.28 -4.54
C ASP A 687 -31.64 23.50 -3.33
N ASN A 688 -31.71 22.16 -3.43
CA ASN A 688 -32.27 21.28 -2.40
C ASN A 688 -31.25 20.27 -1.82
N SER A 689 -29.96 20.60 -1.84
CA SER A 689 -28.95 19.80 -1.15
C SER A 689 -28.02 20.61 -0.26
N LEU A 690 -27.38 19.94 0.69
CA LEU A 690 -26.23 20.42 1.45
C LEU A 690 -25.13 19.35 1.37
N VAL A 691 -24.05 19.65 0.66
CA VAL A 691 -22.94 18.71 0.44
C VAL A 691 -21.70 19.24 1.14
N TYR A 692 -21.45 18.73 2.34
CA TYR A 692 -20.26 19.05 3.13
C TYR A 692 -19.06 18.28 2.58
N VAL A 693 -18.01 19.02 2.21
CA VAL A 693 -16.76 18.44 1.68
C VAL A 693 -15.58 18.86 2.53
N SER A 694 -14.76 17.90 2.93
CA SER A 694 -13.56 18.11 3.76
C SER A 694 -12.62 19.15 3.16
N LYS A 695 -11.98 19.98 4.00
CA LYS A 695 -11.06 21.05 3.55
C LYS A 695 -9.83 20.52 2.80
N VAL A 696 -9.44 19.26 3.03
CA VAL A 696 -8.28 18.60 2.42
C VAL A 696 -8.63 17.89 1.10
N HIS A 697 -9.90 17.85 0.73
CA HIS A 697 -10.36 17.15 -0.47
C HIS A 697 -9.78 17.74 -1.76
N SER A 698 -9.51 16.88 -2.74
CA SER A 698 -8.86 17.22 -4.02
C SER A 698 -9.65 18.22 -4.88
N LEU A 699 -10.97 18.32 -4.67
CA LEU A 699 -11.86 19.28 -5.35
C LEU A 699 -11.37 20.72 -5.23
N TRP A 700 -10.79 21.09 -4.09
CA TRP A 700 -10.34 22.46 -3.81
C TRP A 700 -9.03 22.82 -4.49
N LYS A 701 -8.31 21.83 -5.07
CA LYS A 701 -7.07 22.07 -5.83
C LYS A 701 -7.34 22.52 -7.26
N LYS A 702 -8.54 22.28 -7.80
CA LYS A 702 -8.90 22.68 -9.17
C LYS A 702 -9.37 24.12 -9.18
N GLU A 703 -8.75 24.97 -10.00
CA GLU A 703 -9.23 26.33 -10.24
C GLU A 703 -10.49 26.31 -11.13
N GLY A 704 -11.60 26.86 -10.63
CA GLY A 704 -12.85 26.97 -11.38
C GLY A 704 -14.10 27.04 -10.51
N LYS A 705 -15.21 27.52 -11.08
CA LYS A 705 -16.52 27.46 -10.39
C LYS A 705 -17.00 26.01 -10.34
N ALA A 706 -17.37 25.55 -9.15
CA ALA A 706 -17.91 24.21 -8.97
C ALA A 706 -19.22 24.03 -9.76
N SER A 707 -19.35 22.87 -10.41
CA SER A 707 -20.53 22.51 -11.20
C SER A 707 -21.77 22.38 -10.31
N LYS A 708 -22.92 22.89 -10.79
CA LYS A 708 -24.22 22.72 -10.10
C LYS A 708 -24.58 21.25 -9.84
N ARG A 709 -24.06 20.35 -10.69
CA ARG A 709 -24.17 18.88 -10.54
C ARG A 709 -23.59 18.33 -9.23
N TYR A 710 -22.79 19.10 -8.51
CA TYR A 710 -22.23 18.69 -7.23
C TYR A 710 -23.07 19.12 -6.02
N GLY A 711 -24.22 19.76 -6.24
CA GLY A 711 -25.09 20.23 -5.17
C GLY A 711 -24.62 21.57 -4.59
N ASN A 712 -25.17 21.93 -3.43
CA ASN A 712 -24.67 23.09 -2.68
C ASN A 712 -23.44 22.68 -1.85
N LEU A 713 -22.26 22.98 -2.37
CA LEU A 713 -21.01 22.59 -1.72
C LEU A 713 -20.70 23.50 -0.54
N VAL A 714 -20.60 22.91 0.65
CA VAL A 714 -20.16 23.57 1.87
C VAL A 714 -18.77 23.05 2.23
N ARG A 715 -17.80 23.97 2.35
CA ARG A 715 -16.45 23.61 2.77
C ARG A 715 -16.43 23.35 4.28
N SER A 716 -16.17 22.12 4.68
CA SER A 716 -16.15 21.70 6.08
C SER A 716 -14.77 21.89 6.72
N ASN A 717 -14.74 22.32 7.98
CA ASN A 717 -13.52 22.35 8.80
C ASN A 717 -13.11 20.96 9.34
N GLY A 718 -14.04 20.00 9.35
CA GLY A 718 -13.75 18.61 9.71
C GLY A 718 -12.93 17.91 8.62
N GLU A 719 -12.02 17.04 9.04
CA GLU A 719 -11.14 16.31 8.12
C GLU A 719 -11.66 14.91 7.81
N VAL A 720 -12.32 14.26 8.77
CA VAL A 720 -12.81 12.87 8.70
C VAL A 720 -14.34 12.84 8.73
N LEU A 721 -14.94 11.83 8.10
CA LEU A 721 -16.39 11.70 7.88
C LEU A 721 -17.23 11.87 9.16
N ASN A 722 -16.98 11.05 10.19
CA ASN A 722 -17.74 11.10 11.44
C ASN A 722 -17.58 12.43 12.18
N GLN A 723 -16.42 13.07 12.08
CA GLN A 723 -16.19 14.42 12.60
C GLN A 723 -17.05 15.44 11.86
N MET A 724 -17.13 15.37 10.53
CA MET A 724 -17.94 16.28 9.72
C MET A 724 -19.43 16.15 10.05
N MET A 725 -19.93 14.92 10.15
CA MET A 725 -21.31 14.64 10.58
C MET A 725 -21.62 15.25 11.94
N LYS A 726 -20.66 15.20 12.88
CA LYS A 726 -20.85 15.75 14.22
C LYS A 726 -20.80 17.28 14.28
N VAL A 727 -19.87 17.89 13.56
CA VAL A 727 -19.66 19.36 13.55
C VAL A 727 -20.87 20.08 12.95
N HIS A 728 -21.45 19.52 11.89
CA HIS A 728 -22.53 20.16 11.13
C HIS A 728 -23.94 19.73 11.56
N GLU A 729 -24.08 18.90 12.61
CA GLU A 729 -25.38 18.34 13.00
C GLU A 729 -26.44 19.43 13.25
N GLN A 730 -26.08 20.52 13.93
CA GLN A 730 -27.03 21.59 14.26
C GLN A 730 -27.45 22.41 13.03
N GLU A 731 -26.53 22.63 12.10
CA GLU A 731 -26.80 23.35 10.85
C GLU A 731 -27.75 22.53 9.97
N VAL A 732 -27.48 21.24 9.82
CA VAL A 732 -28.33 20.31 9.07
C VAL A 732 -29.73 20.22 9.70
N PHE A 733 -29.82 20.09 11.02
CA PHE A 733 -31.11 20.04 11.71
C PHE A 733 -31.94 21.31 11.51
N ALA A 734 -31.31 22.48 11.55
CA ALA A 734 -32.00 23.74 11.29
C ALA A 734 -32.53 23.81 9.85
N TRP A 735 -31.70 23.43 8.88
CA TRP A 735 -32.05 23.42 7.47
C TRP A 735 -33.19 22.44 7.15
N MET A 736 -33.16 21.23 7.71
CA MET A 736 -34.25 20.26 7.54
C MET A 736 -35.57 20.77 8.12
N ILE A 737 -35.55 21.47 9.26
CA ILE A 737 -36.75 22.07 9.85
C ILE A 737 -37.33 23.15 8.94
N GLU A 738 -36.47 24.00 8.34
CA GLU A 738 -36.89 25.03 7.39
C GLU A 738 -37.56 24.40 6.17
N LYS A 739 -36.96 23.36 5.58
CA LYS A 739 -37.54 22.63 4.44
C LYS A 739 -38.89 21.98 4.73
N ILE A 740 -39.08 21.45 5.94
CA ILE A 740 -40.38 20.90 6.37
C ILE A 740 -41.44 22.00 6.47
N LYS A 741 -41.08 23.21 6.91
CA LYS A 741 -42.00 24.35 7.01
C LYS A 741 -42.40 24.86 5.63
N GLU A 742 -41.42 25.05 4.73
CA GLU A 742 -41.66 25.47 3.34
C GLU A 742 -42.68 24.53 2.65
N ASN A 743 -42.55 23.22 2.85
CA ASN A 743 -43.48 22.24 2.29
C ASN A 743 -44.85 22.22 2.99
N GLY A 744 -44.96 22.70 4.22
CA GLY A 744 -46.23 22.75 4.97
C GLY A 744 -47.07 23.98 4.66
N ASP A 745 -46.44 25.09 4.27
CA ASP A 745 -47.14 26.33 3.92
C ASP A 745 -47.81 26.23 2.52
N ASP A 746 -47.28 25.43 1.59
CA ASP A 746 -47.86 25.19 0.26
C ASP A 746 -49.21 24.43 0.31
N GLU A 747 -49.44 23.56 1.31
CA GLU A 747 -50.73 22.84 1.48
C GLU A 747 -51.86 23.74 2.02
N SER A 748 -51.56 24.93 2.55
CA SER A 748 -52.55 25.81 3.19
C SER A 748 -53.18 26.86 2.26
N THR A 749 -52.78 26.88 0.98
CA THR A 749 -53.22 27.88 0.00
C THR A 749 -54.29 27.40 -1.00
N GLU A 750 -54.79 26.17 -0.89
CA GLU A 750 -55.78 25.61 -1.84
C GLU A 750 -57.21 25.40 -1.30
N GLU A 751 -57.54 25.81 -0.07
CA GLU A 751 -58.91 25.71 0.47
C GLU A 751 -59.42 27.07 0.98
N ASP A 752 -59.70 28.02 0.08
CA ASP A 752 -60.51 29.21 0.42
C ASP A 752 -61.06 29.95 -0.83
N GLU A 753 -61.55 29.21 -1.84
CA GLU A 753 -62.49 29.77 -2.83
C GLU A 753 -63.49 28.68 -3.25
N ASP A 754 -64.60 28.56 -2.53
CA ASP A 754 -65.92 28.32 -3.14
C ASP A 754 -67.03 28.54 -2.11
N GLY A 755 -67.81 29.58 -2.37
CA GLY A 755 -68.97 29.98 -1.57
C GLY A 755 -70.29 29.36 -2.04
N GLU A 756 -71.19 29.33 -1.06
CA GLU A 756 -72.65 29.50 -1.15
C GLU A 756 -73.57 28.28 -1.43
N ASP A 757 -74.64 28.31 -0.62
CA ASP A 757 -75.96 27.69 -0.72
C ASP A 757 -76.16 26.19 -0.36
N ALA A 758 -76.69 25.95 0.86
CA ALA A 758 -78.09 25.50 1.03
C ALA A 758 -78.49 25.31 2.52
N GLU A 759 -79.72 25.73 2.83
CA GLU A 759 -80.41 25.77 4.12
C GLU A 759 -80.65 24.39 4.79
N GLY A 760 -80.76 24.36 6.13
CA GLY A 760 -81.53 23.31 6.82
C GLY A 760 -81.28 23.03 8.31
N ARG A 761 -82.01 23.75 9.19
CA ARG A 761 -82.67 23.34 10.46
C ARG A 761 -81.93 22.58 11.60
N ASP A 762 -82.02 23.21 12.79
CA ASP A 762 -82.36 22.71 14.14
C ASP A 762 -81.61 21.50 14.75
N SER A 763 -80.88 21.72 15.85
CA SER A 763 -81.36 21.47 17.24
C SER A 763 -80.22 21.31 18.27
N ASP A 764 -80.38 22.03 19.39
CA ASP A 764 -80.05 21.75 20.80
C ASP A 764 -78.78 20.94 21.16
N GLY A 765 -77.86 21.53 21.94
CA GLY A 765 -77.79 21.33 23.40
C GLY A 765 -76.69 20.29 23.71
N ASP A 766 -75.76 20.41 24.64
CA ASP A 766 -75.82 20.96 25.98
C ASP A 766 -74.40 21.27 26.48
N THR A 767 -74.31 22.33 27.28
CA THR A 767 -73.26 22.67 28.24
C THR A 767 -73.07 21.60 29.32
N ILE A 768 -71.88 21.56 29.93
CA ILE A 768 -71.55 21.26 31.35
C ILE A 768 -70.02 21.34 31.45
N ASP A 769 -69.49 22.49 31.86
CA ASP A 769 -69.06 22.85 33.23
C ASP A 769 -67.62 22.40 33.57
N ASP A 770 -66.74 23.40 33.56
CA ASP A 770 -65.57 23.61 34.42
C ASP A 770 -66.05 23.57 35.91
N PRO A 771 -65.23 23.35 36.98
CA PRO A 771 -64.17 24.31 37.30
C PRO A 771 -62.92 23.79 38.06
N SER A 772 -61.84 24.53 37.83
CA SER A 772 -60.90 25.06 38.84
C SER A 772 -59.83 24.14 39.46
N SER A 773 -58.58 24.57 39.34
CA SER A 773 -57.84 25.08 40.50
C SER A 773 -56.66 25.96 40.09
N SER A 774 -56.62 27.10 40.77
CA SER A 774 -55.64 28.17 40.78
C SER A 774 -54.34 27.80 41.50
N GLU A 775 -53.25 28.46 41.10
CA GLU A 775 -52.14 29.04 41.90
C GLU A 775 -50.94 29.19 40.94
N GLN A 776 -50.08 30.21 40.93
CA GLN A 776 -49.96 31.50 41.58
C GLN A 776 -48.79 32.24 40.87
N GLN A 777 -48.81 33.57 40.83
CA GLN A 777 -47.76 34.44 40.27
C GLN A 777 -46.52 34.56 41.19
N GLN A 778 -45.36 34.88 40.61
CA GLN A 778 -44.48 36.05 40.90
C GLN A 778 -43.10 35.81 40.24
N SER A 779 -42.72 36.50 39.17
CA SER A 779 -42.17 37.88 39.08
C SER A 779 -40.89 38.14 39.90
N SER A 780 -39.77 38.38 39.20
CA SER A 780 -38.80 39.40 39.58
C SER A 780 -38.01 39.88 38.35
N LEU A 781 -37.74 41.18 38.37
CA LEU A 781 -37.30 42.05 37.28
C LEU A 781 -35.79 42.34 37.35
N SER A 782 -35.23 42.64 36.17
CA SER A 782 -34.23 43.66 35.85
C SER A 782 -32.80 43.59 36.42
N ALA A 783 -31.81 43.68 35.53
CA ALA A 783 -30.97 44.88 35.40
C ALA A 783 -30.15 44.85 34.09
N ALA A 784 -30.22 45.95 33.35
CA ALA A 784 -29.42 46.26 32.17
C ALA A 784 -28.11 46.96 32.58
N GLY A 785 -27.07 46.79 31.76
CA GLY A 785 -25.84 47.58 31.81
C GLY A 785 -25.14 47.53 30.45
N GLY A 786 -25.32 48.57 29.65
CA GLY A 786 -24.70 48.71 28.32
C GLY A 786 -23.31 49.36 28.37
N SER A 787 -22.55 49.16 27.30
CA SER A 787 -21.44 50.01 26.89
C SER A 787 -21.25 49.88 25.38
N ARG A 788 -20.95 51.01 24.72
CA ARG A 788 -21.06 51.26 23.28
C ARG A 788 -19.77 51.97 22.81
N ILE A 789 -19.28 51.59 21.60
CA ILE A 789 -18.46 52.33 20.58
C ILE A 789 -16.99 52.74 20.96
N PRO A 790 -16.05 53.00 20.01
CA PRO A 790 -16.23 53.07 18.56
C PRO A 790 -15.15 52.57 17.56
N ASP A 791 -15.61 52.53 16.31
CA ASP A 791 -14.90 52.50 15.02
C ASP A 791 -13.74 53.50 14.89
N ARG A 792 -12.74 53.13 14.08
CA ARG A 792 -11.90 54.08 13.32
C ARG A 792 -11.46 53.52 11.96
N ASN A 793 -11.83 54.27 10.91
CA ASN A 793 -11.29 54.23 9.55
C ASN A 793 -9.80 54.57 9.50
N GLY A 794 -9.11 54.04 8.48
CA GLY A 794 -7.80 54.50 8.01
C GLY A 794 -7.52 54.04 6.58
N ASN A 795 -7.75 54.94 5.61
CA ASN A 795 -7.28 54.87 4.22
C ASN A 795 -5.74 54.93 4.16
N VAL A 796 -5.12 54.15 3.27
CA VAL A 796 -3.87 54.53 2.58
C VAL A 796 -3.93 54.03 1.12
N GLU A 797 -3.85 54.97 0.18
CA GLU A 797 -3.58 54.78 -1.25
C GLU A 797 -2.05 54.64 -1.50
N ASN A 798 -1.69 53.85 -2.52
CA ASN A 798 -0.61 54.03 -3.53
C ASN A 798 -0.30 52.64 -4.13
N GLY A 799 -0.58 52.38 -5.43
CA GLY A 799 0.28 52.70 -6.59
C GLY A 799 1.25 51.53 -6.82
N GLY A 800 1.48 50.92 -7.99
CA GLY A 800 1.04 51.04 -9.37
C GLY A 800 1.70 49.89 -10.17
N ASP A 801 1.22 49.64 -11.39
CA ASP A 801 1.82 48.92 -12.54
C ASP A 801 2.54 47.56 -12.35
N VAL A 802 2.15 46.57 -13.16
CA VAL A 802 2.88 46.15 -14.38
C VAL A 802 2.13 44.97 -15.06
N LEU A 803 1.76 45.19 -16.32
CA LEU A 803 1.41 44.20 -17.33
C LEU A 803 2.66 43.41 -17.79
N MET A 804 2.61 42.08 -17.85
CA MET A 804 3.34 41.22 -18.80
C MET A 804 2.67 39.84 -18.83
N THR A 805 1.87 39.53 -19.85
CA THR A 805 2.22 38.70 -21.04
C THR A 805 2.56 37.25 -20.73
N THR A 806 1.57 36.40 -20.97
CA THR A 806 1.65 34.96 -21.22
C THR A 806 2.18 34.70 -22.64
N GLU A 807 3.25 33.90 -22.78
CA GLU A 807 3.48 33.00 -23.91
C GLU A 807 4.64 32.02 -23.61
N GLN A 808 4.41 30.75 -23.96
CA GLN A 808 5.26 29.53 -23.93
C GLN A 808 5.33 28.72 -22.64
#